data_AF-A0A4R5KZ93-F1
#
_entry.id   AF-A0A4R5KZ93-F1
#
_cell.length_a   1.000
_cell.length_b   1.000
_cell.length_c   1.000
_cell.angle_alpha   90.00
_cell.angle_beta   90.00
_cell.angle_gamma   90.00
#
_symmetry.space_group_name_H-M   'P 1'
#
loop_
_entity.id
_entity.type
_entity.pdbx_description
1 polymer ?
#
loop_
_entity_poly.entity_id
_entity_poly.type
_entity_poly.pdbx_seq_one_letter_code
_entity_poly.pdbx_strand_id
1 'polypeptide(L)'
;MVDQPGASVYPEYWEADVVLRDGGTAHLRPISPDDSDALQAFHTAQSETSIYMRFFTFKSKLTSKELRRFTEVDHRDRVAFVITVGGEIIGVGRYDRLDNPTEAEVAFNISDNQQGRGIGSILLEHLAAAARENGIRRFTAEVLPENRKMLRVFADAGYELARKFDDGVVSVDFNIDPTEKSLAVMESREHRAEARSVRDLLAPSSIAVVGASRRWGTIGHQLLEHILECGFKGAVYAVNPEAFELGGMKSFAKIADVPGPVQLAVIAVPYEEVPIVVDECGAAGVKGVVVATAGYADDGEQGLQRQRALVRRARSFGMRVIGPESLGIVNTNPDVSLNASMAPGLPRRGGLGLFSQSAAIGVSVYASAIRRGLGLSSFLSAGNRADVSGNDAMQFWEDDPDTAAVGLYLESIGNPRKFSRLARRLSRSKPVIVAKSDVTGLRLPPGHVVRTTQAPAAALDSMLRQAGVIAVETIEQLMDVAQIVSSQPLPKGPALAVYSNSAAFGKVVADNAAPHGLVVDRIVTDGGLYSGKSVARERLRRSLQENLGEKSVDAVVAAMVPSRSLTMEEIADVLVECAAEAGKPVVAAFTGILEPSVQLDCLLAPAGGSGPPLPCYSSAGSAVAALAAVVRYAKWLDRDQGMFVEPRGCDREGTRAQIERLLASVRGEQLVRLDDGESAELLARYGIAVVPSVVFGDDDDAVAAAERLGWPVVLKTTDPALRHRLDLGGVRLDIEDADSLRRGIAQMRRALEPYGSPAMEVQAMAPVGQACTFRAIEDPLLGPVVSFGLAGDAVNLLDDWAHWVPPLSVTDLHDFIRAPRASLKLFGYQGLPAVDVAALEDLAARLVKLKDEHPEIALAEFNPVLAGPQGAKILATEVWIGNAAQRTDSARRAMLG
;
A
#
# COMPACT_ATOMS: atom_id res chain seq x y z
N MET A 1 6.69 34.00 40.49
CA MET A 1 6.17 34.42 39.18
C MET A 1 5.09 33.41 38.85
N VAL A 2 3.83 33.84 38.93
CA VAL A 2 2.65 32.98 39.01
C VAL A 2 2.44 32.26 37.68
N ASP A 3 2.23 30.94 37.74
CA ASP A 3 1.81 30.08 36.63
C ASP A 3 0.60 30.70 35.92
N GLN A 4 0.74 30.99 34.62
CA GLN A 4 -0.40 31.16 33.73
C GLN A 4 -0.89 29.77 33.31
N PRO A 5 -2.20 29.47 33.37
CA PRO A 5 -2.74 28.21 32.90
C PRO A 5 -2.69 28.14 31.37
N GLY A 6 -1.91 27.17 30.86
CA GLY A 6 -2.17 26.40 29.64
C GLY A 6 -2.23 27.16 28.31
N ALA A 7 -1.09 27.51 27.73
CA ALA A 7 -0.99 27.61 26.28
C ALA A 7 -1.01 26.17 25.72
N SER A 8 -2.12 25.79 25.07
CA SER A 8 -2.19 24.51 24.34
C SER A 8 -1.14 24.50 23.23
N VAL A 9 -0.38 23.42 23.12
CA VAL A 9 0.68 23.27 22.11
C VAL A 9 0.02 23.07 20.74
N TYR A 10 0.46 23.82 19.73
CA TYR A 10 -0.05 23.71 18.37
C TYR A 10 0.13 22.27 17.83
N PRO A 11 -0.95 21.60 17.39
CA PRO A 11 -0.90 20.20 16.96
C PRO A 11 -0.44 20.10 15.50
N GLU A 12 0.87 20.23 15.26
CA GLU A 12 1.48 20.13 13.92
C GLU A 12 1.12 18.82 13.19
N TYR A 13 0.88 17.75 13.95
CA TYR A 13 0.55 16.43 13.42
C TYR A 13 -0.86 16.34 12.79
N TRP A 14 -1.71 17.37 12.94
CA TRP A 14 -2.99 17.49 12.22
C TRP A 14 -2.87 18.18 10.86
N GLU A 15 -1.70 18.71 10.50
CA GLU A 15 -1.50 19.31 9.19
C GLU A 15 -1.49 18.27 8.08
N ALA A 16 -2.13 18.60 6.96
CA ALA A 16 -2.22 17.71 5.80
C ALA A 16 -2.31 18.51 4.50
N ASP A 17 -1.65 18.02 3.46
CA ASP A 17 -1.95 18.45 2.10
C ASP A 17 -3.01 17.54 1.51
N VAL A 18 -4.05 18.14 0.94
CA VAL A 18 -5.23 17.42 0.45
C VAL A 18 -5.41 17.64 -1.05
N VAL A 19 -5.90 16.63 -1.76
CA VAL A 19 -6.28 16.74 -3.17
C VAL A 19 -7.77 17.05 -3.25
N LEU A 20 -8.11 18.14 -3.93
CA LEU A 20 -9.47 18.63 -4.11
C LEU A 20 -10.16 17.89 -5.25
N ARG A 21 -11.49 17.99 -5.31
CA ARG A 21 -12.33 17.29 -6.32
C ARG A 21 -11.98 17.63 -7.78
N ASP A 22 -11.32 18.76 -8.00
CA ASP A 22 -10.86 19.19 -9.31
C ASP A 22 -9.44 18.73 -9.67
N GLY A 23 -8.78 17.99 -8.79
CA GLY A 23 -7.41 17.49 -8.95
C GLY A 23 -6.32 18.44 -8.45
N GLY A 24 -6.67 19.67 -8.08
CA GLY A 24 -5.72 20.61 -7.46
C GLY A 24 -5.42 20.25 -6.00
N THR A 25 -4.37 20.83 -5.43
CA THR A 25 -4.03 20.64 -4.01
C THR A 25 -4.45 21.82 -3.14
N ALA A 26 -4.53 21.60 -1.83
CA ALA A 26 -4.65 22.63 -0.83
C ALA A 26 -3.98 22.18 0.47
N HIS A 27 -3.63 23.13 1.33
CA HIS A 27 -3.00 22.86 2.62
C HIS A 27 -4.00 23.04 3.76
N LEU A 28 -4.26 21.98 4.52
CA LEU A 28 -5.08 21.96 5.73
C LEU A 28 -4.19 22.04 6.96
N ARG A 29 -4.53 22.92 7.89
CA ARG A 29 -3.83 23.02 9.19
C ARG A 29 -4.73 23.57 10.29
N PRO A 30 -4.40 23.33 11.58
CA PRO A 30 -5.06 24.04 12.67
C PRO A 30 -4.98 25.56 12.49
N ILE A 31 -6.03 26.27 12.89
CA ILE A 31 -6.00 27.73 12.94
C ILE A 31 -5.04 28.19 14.04
N SER A 32 -4.35 29.30 13.82
CA SER A 32 -3.50 29.95 14.83
C SER A 32 -3.98 31.38 15.11
N PRO A 33 -3.57 32.00 16.24
CA PRO A 33 -3.85 33.40 16.52
C PRO A 33 -3.42 34.37 15.39
N ASP A 34 -2.35 34.03 14.66
CA ASP A 34 -1.80 34.83 13.56
C ASP A 34 -2.72 34.87 12.32
N ASP A 35 -3.72 33.98 12.23
CA ASP A 35 -4.69 33.95 11.13
C ASP A 35 -5.76 35.04 11.23
N SER A 36 -5.76 35.90 12.26
CA SER A 36 -6.82 36.90 12.49
C SER A 36 -7.08 37.78 11.26
N ASP A 37 -6.01 38.28 10.62
CA ASP A 37 -6.14 39.16 9.45
C ASP A 37 -6.60 38.38 8.20
N ALA A 38 -6.05 37.18 7.99
CA ALA A 38 -6.45 36.31 6.88
C ALA A 38 -7.92 35.86 7.01
N LEU A 39 -8.37 35.54 8.22
CA LEU A 39 -9.76 35.18 8.52
C LEU A 39 -10.70 36.38 8.30
N GLN A 40 -10.27 37.58 8.68
CA GLN A 40 -11.05 38.79 8.44
C GLN A 40 -11.19 39.08 6.94
N ALA A 41 -10.10 38.94 6.17
CA ALA A 41 -10.10 39.08 4.72
C ALA A 41 -11.02 38.06 4.05
N PHE A 42 -10.89 36.78 4.43
CA PHE A 42 -11.75 35.69 3.99
C PHE A 42 -13.24 36.00 4.25
N HIS A 43 -13.59 36.43 5.47
CA HIS A 43 -14.97 36.77 5.83
C HIS A 43 -15.53 37.92 4.98
N THR A 44 -14.76 39.00 4.81
CA THR A 44 -15.22 40.17 4.03
C THR A 44 -15.37 39.90 2.54
N ALA A 45 -14.69 38.88 2.02
CA ALA A 45 -14.78 38.49 0.62
C ALA A 45 -16.04 37.64 0.30
N GLN A 46 -16.79 37.19 1.32
CA GLN A 46 -17.98 36.36 1.13
C GLN A 46 -19.22 37.18 0.78
N SER A 47 -20.15 36.58 0.03
CA SER A 47 -21.46 37.17 -0.22
C SER A 47 -22.29 37.31 1.05
N GLU A 48 -23.20 38.28 1.06
CA GLU A 48 -24.15 38.49 2.18
C GLU A 48 -24.94 37.21 2.49
N THR A 49 -25.33 36.47 1.45
CA THR A 49 -26.03 35.19 1.56
C THR A 49 -25.20 34.14 2.31
N SER A 50 -23.92 33.98 1.99
CA SER A 50 -23.06 33.00 2.65
C SER A 50 -22.76 33.38 4.11
N ILE A 51 -22.59 34.67 4.38
CA ILE A 51 -22.46 35.20 5.75
C ILE A 51 -23.74 34.91 6.55
N TYR A 52 -24.91 35.21 5.97
CA TYR A 52 -26.20 34.97 6.62
C TYR A 52 -26.42 33.47 6.88
N MET A 53 -26.10 32.60 5.91
CA MET A 53 -26.22 31.14 6.06
C MET A 53 -25.31 30.57 7.17
N ARG A 54 -24.18 31.22 7.46
CA ARG A 54 -23.22 30.78 8.49
C ARG A 54 -23.55 31.33 9.88
N PHE A 55 -23.96 32.59 9.97
CA PHE A 55 -24.06 33.31 11.24
C PHE A 55 -25.50 33.61 11.65
N PHE A 56 -26.49 33.24 10.83
CA PHE A 56 -27.93 33.54 11.01
C PHE A 56 -28.24 35.04 11.10
N THR A 57 -27.26 35.88 10.77
CA THR A 57 -27.36 37.34 10.69
C THR A 57 -26.33 37.84 9.70
N PHE A 58 -26.64 38.98 9.06
CA PHE A 58 -25.63 39.68 8.27
C PHE A 58 -24.59 40.31 9.20
N LYS A 59 -23.31 40.12 8.88
CA LYS A 59 -22.17 40.73 9.56
C LYS A 59 -21.17 41.16 8.51
N SER A 60 -21.06 42.46 8.24
CA SER A 60 -20.12 42.98 7.23
C SER A 60 -18.66 42.76 7.60
N LYS A 61 -18.33 42.72 8.90
CA LYS A 61 -17.00 42.39 9.46
C LYS A 61 -17.16 41.60 10.75
N LEU A 62 -16.09 40.91 11.15
CA LEU A 62 -16.01 40.27 12.46
C LEU A 62 -15.47 41.28 13.46
N THR A 63 -16.00 41.27 14.68
CA THR A 63 -15.47 42.12 15.75
C THR A 63 -14.12 41.58 16.23
N SER A 64 -13.28 42.42 16.85
CA SER A 64 -11.99 41.98 17.43
C SER A 64 -12.16 40.92 18.54
N LYS A 65 -13.35 40.83 19.14
CA LYS A 65 -13.70 39.78 20.12
C LYS A 65 -14.01 38.45 19.41
N GLU A 66 -14.71 38.50 18.28
CA GLU A 66 -15.02 37.31 17.48
C GLU A 66 -13.77 36.76 16.80
N LEU A 67 -12.92 37.62 16.23
CA LEU A 67 -11.65 37.20 15.64
C LEU A 67 -10.79 36.44 16.66
N ARG A 68 -10.55 37.04 17.84
CA ARG A 68 -9.86 36.36 18.94
C ARG A 68 -10.52 35.05 19.34
N ARG A 69 -11.85 35.05 19.52
CA ARG A 69 -12.58 33.81 19.81
C ARG A 69 -12.35 32.78 18.71
N PHE A 70 -12.30 33.16 17.45
CA PHE A 70 -12.22 32.21 16.34
C PHE A 70 -10.83 31.68 16.06
N THR A 71 -9.77 32.44 16.38
CA THR A 71 -8.37 32.08 16.14
C THR A 71 -7.64 31.56 17.38
N GLU A 72 -8.03 32.00 18.58
CA GLU A 72 -7.49 31.49 19.85
C GLU A 72 -8.35 30.31 20.34
N VAL A 73 -7.87 29.09 20.08
CA VAL A 73 -8.51 27.82 20.42
C VAL A 73 -7.57 26.95 21.27
N ASP A 74 -8.13 26.05 22.08
CA ASP A 74 -7.37 25.19 23.01
C ASP A 74 -6.98 23.83 22.40
N HIS A 75 -7.38 23.57 21.16
CA HIS A 75 -7.14 22.33 20.43
C HIS A 75 -7.72 21.06 21.10
N ARG A 76 -8.67 21.20 22.03
CA ARG A 76 -9.27 20.07 22.77
C ARG A 76 -10.79 20.17 22.89
N ASP A 77 -11.27 21.27 23.46
CA ASP A 77 -12.71 21.56 23.60
C ASP A 77 -13.15 22.46 22.46
N ARG A 78 -12.23 23.25 21.92
CA ARG A 78 -12.44 24.13 20.78
C ARG A 78 -11.35 23.81 19.75
N VAL A 79 -11.77 23.38 18.57
CA VAL A 79 -10.85 23.07 17.45
C VAL A 79 -11.34 23.78 16.21
N ALA A 80 -10.40 24.34 15.45
CA ALA A 80 -10.68 24.90 14.14
C ALA A 80 -9.55 24.59 13.18
N PHE A 81 -9.92 24.22 11.95
CA PHE A 81 -9.04 23.99 10.81
C PHE A 81 -9.29 25.04 9.74
N VAL A 82 -8.21 25.43 9.06
CA VAL A 82 -8.25 26.24 7.85
C VAL A 82 -7.71 25.42 6.68
N ILE A 83 -8.32 25.59 5.51
CA ILE A 83 -7.75 25.11 4.24
C ILE A 83 -7.28 26.35 3.47
N THR A 84 -6.06 26.30 2.97
CA THR A 84 -5.39 27.42 2.30
C THR A 84 -4.87 27.06 0.91
N VAL A 85 -4.87 28.05 0.01
CA VAL A 85 -4.20 28.03 -1.30
C VAL A 85 -3.57 29.42 -1.51
N GLY A 86 -2.29 29.49 -1.84
CA GLY A 86 -1.50 30.71 -1.97
C GLY A 86 -1.33 31.46 -0.64
N GLY A 87 -1.52 30.77 0.49
CA GLY A 87 -1.63 31.40 1.81
C GLY A 87 -3.00 32.03 2.09
N GLU A 88 -3.92 32.05 1.13
CA GLU A 88 -5.28 32.54 1.32
C GLU A 88 -6.18 31.46 1.89
N ILE A 89 -6.97 31.79 2.91
CA ILE A 89 -7.98 30.88 3.48
C ILE A 89 -9.11 30.70 2.47
N ILE A 90 -9.37 29.45 2.07
CA ILE A 90 -10.47 29.08 1.17
C ILE A 90 -11.60 28.33 1.90
N GLY A 91 -11.37 27.89 3.13
CA GLY A 91 -12.39 27.28 3.96
C GLY A 91 -11.97 27.20 5.43
N VAL A 92 -12.96 27.26 6.32
CA VAL A 92 -12.81 27.15 7.76
C VAL A 92 -13.82 26.14 8.28
N GLY A 93 -13.37 25.16 9.05
CA GLY A 93 -14.22 24.22 9.78
C GLY A 93 -13.86 24.25 11.26
N ARG A 94 -14.85 24.20 12.14
CA ARG A 94 -14.61 24.21 13.59
C ARG A 94 -15.61 23.33 14.33
N TYR A 95 -15.22 22.87 15.52
CA TYR A 95 -16.15 22.42 16.52
C TYR A 95 -15.91 23.10 17.88
N ASP A 96 -16.97 23.22 18.66
CA ASP A 96 -16.92 23.64 20.07
C ASP A 96 -17.68 22.57 20.91
N ARG A 97 -17.03 22.01 21.96
CA ARG A 97 -17.60 20.96 22.82
C ARG A 97 -18.81 21.48 23.59
N LEU A 98 -19.84 20.65 23.70
CA LEU A 98 -21.07 20.96 24.43
C LEU A 98 -20.96 20.55 25.91
N ASP A 99 -22.00 20.83 26.69
CA ASP A 99 -22.10 20.42 28.11
C ASP A 99 -21.95 18.90 28.28
N ASN A 100 -22.41 18.13 27.31
CA ASN A 100 -22.11 16.70 27.23
C ASN A 100 -20.67 16.53 26.71
N PRO A 101 -19.76 15.94 27.51
CA PRO A 101 -18.36 15.81 27.13
C PRO A 101 -18.13 14.92 25.91
N THR A 102 -19.11 14.15 25.46
CA THR A 102 -18.99 13.29 24.26
C THR A 102 -19.59 13.92 23.00
N GLU A 103 -20.09 15.17 23.06
CA GLU A 103 -20.77 15.86 21.97
C GLU A 103 -20.12 17.23 21.68
N ALA A 104 -20.11 17.63 20.41
CA ALA A 104 -19.64 18.95 19.98
C ALA A 104 -20.51 19.52 18.85
N GLU A 105 -20.68 20.84 18.84
CA GLU A 105 -21.32 21.55 17.74
C GLU A 105 -20.29 21.82 16.65
N VAL A 106 -20.60 21.47 15.40
CA VAL A 106 -19.72 21.64 14.24
C VAL A 106 -20.24 22.69 13.27
N ALA A 107 -19.34 23.52 12.73
CA ALA A 107 -19.71 24.55 11.77
C ALA A 107 -18.63 24.81 10.71
N PHE A 108 -19.08 25.20 9.51
CA PHE A 108 -18.22 25.34 8.32
C PHE A 108 -18.51 26.65 7.58
N ASN A 109 -17.46 27.27 7.03
CA ASN A 109 -17.57 28.39 6.11
C ASN A 109 -16.61 28.16 4.94
N ILE A 110 -17.11 28.18 3.70
CA ILE A 110 -16.34 27.85 2.49
C ILE A 110 -16.44 29.02 1.52
N SER A 111 -15.30 29.45 0.97
CA SER A 111 -15.25 30.58 0.04
C SER A 111 -16.19 30.37 -1.14
N ASP A 112 -16.99 31.38 -1.47
CA ASP A 112 -18.01 31.30 -2.52
C ASP A 112 -17.46 30.82 -3.88
N ASN A 113 -16.30 31.34 -4.28
CA ASN A 113 -15.60 30.96 -5.51
C ASN A 113 -14.90 29.58 -5.44
N GLN A 114 -14.89 28.92 -4.28
CA GLN A 114 -14.26 27.62 -4.04
C GLN A 114 -15.27 26.52 -3.69
N GLN A 115 -16.56 26.84 -3.63
CA GLN A 115 -17.61 25.86 -3.36
C GLN A 115 -17.67 24.78 -4.45
N GLY A 116 -18.03 23.55 -4.06
CA GLY A 116 -18.11 22.40 -4.98
C GLY A 116 -16.79 21.65 -5.21
N ARG A 117 -15.66 22.14 -4.66
CA ARG A 117 -14.34 21.50 -4.74
C ARG A 117 -14.09 20.41 -3.69
N GLY A 118 -15.08 20.09 -2.84
CA GLY A 118 -14.99 19.03 -1.81
C GLY A 118 -14.46 19.48 -0.44
N ILE A 119 -14.12 20.77 -0.29
CA ILE A 119 -13.51 21.38 0.91
C ILE A 119 -14.29 21.07 2.20
N GLY A 120 -15.64 21.18 2.17
CA GLY A 120 -16.48 20.91 3.35
C GLY A 120 -16.41 19.45 3.84
N SER A 121 -16.35 18.48 2.91
CA SER A 121 -16.21 17.06 3.27
C SER A 121 -14.84 16.79 3.88
N ILE A 122 -13.77 17.36 3.31
CA ILE A 122 -12.40 17.23 3.83
C ILE A 122 -12.32 17.80 5.26
N LEU A 123 -12.85 19.01 5.49
CA LEU A 123 -12.88 19.62 6.82
C LEU A 123 -13.67 18.74 7.81
N LEU A 124 -14.81 18.18 7.40
CA LEU A 124 -15.61 17.31 8.25
C LEU A 124 -14.85 16.04 8.64
N GLU A 125 -14.14 15.41 7.70
CA GLU A 125 -13.30 14.24 7.94
C GLU A 125 -12.19 14.53 8.96
N HIS A 126 -11.49 15.65 8.78
CA HIS A 126 -10.38 16.05 9.66
C HIS A 126 -10.86 16.48 11.05
N LEU A 127 -11.98 17.21 11.13
CA LEU A 127 -12.62 17.55 12.41
C LEU A 127 -13.09 16.29 13.13
N ALA A 128 -13.70 15.33 12.43
CA ALA A 128 -14.14 14.08 13.03
C ALA A 128 -12.96 13.28 13.59
N ALA A 129 -11.82 13.23 12.89
CA ALA A 129 -10.61 12.59 13.40
C ALA A 129 -10.09 13.28 14.67
N ALA A 130 -9.91 14.61 14.64
CA ALA A 130 -9.47 15.38 15.80
C ALA A 130 -10.45 15.30 16.98
N ALA A 131 -11.75 15.21 16.71
CA ALA A 131 -12.79 15.07 17.73
C ALA A 131 -12.73 13.71 18.43
N ARG A 132 -12.50 12.62 17.68
CA ARG A 132 -12.33 11.27 18.25
C ARG A 132 -11.09 11.19 19.16
N GLU A 133 -9.98 11.81 18.75
CA GLU A 133 -8.77 11.91 19.60
C GLU A 133 -9.06 12.65 20.92
N ASN A 134 -10.02 13.58 20.89
CA ASN A 134 -10.46 14.36 22.05
C ASN A 134 -11.69 13.76 22.77
N GLY A 135 -12.03 12.49 22.51
CA GLY A 135 -13.10 11.75 23.19
C GLY A 135 -14.53 12.14 22.80
N ILE A 136 -14.71 12.90 21.72
CA ILE A 136 -16.03 13.24 21.17
C ILE A 136 -16.49 12.09 20.28
N ARG A 137 -17.78 11.76 20.34
CA ARG A 137 -18.40 10.67 19.56
C ARG A 137 -19.51 11.16 18.62
N ARG A 138 -19.97 12.39 18.79
CA ARG A 138 -21.13 12.89 18.05
C ARG A 138 -20.99 14.37 17.74
N PHE A 139 -21.38 14.72 16.52
CA PHE A 139 -21.50 16.10 16.09
C PHE A 139 -22.95 16.49 15.94
N THR A 140 -23.24 17.71 16.38
CA THR A 140 -24.48 18.42 16.09
C THR A 140 -24.19 19.63 15.20
N ALA A 141 -25.11 19.99 14.32
CA ALA A 141 -24.99 21.20 13.50
C ALA A 141 -26.36 21.84 13.29
N GLU A 142 -26.43 23.15 13.45
CA GLU A 142 -27.61 23.93 13.07
C GLU A 142 -27.43 24.51 11.67
N VAL A 143 -28.37 24.22 10.78
CA VAL A 143 -28.29 24.60 9.37
C VAL A 143 -29.61 25.21 8.94
N LEU A 144 -29.59 26.39 8.31
CA LEU A 144 -30.79 26.95 7.69
C LEU A 144 -31.37 25.98 6.64
N PRO A 145 -32.71 25.78 6.58
CA PRO A 145 -33.36 24.90 5.61
C PRO A 145 -32.98 25.20 4.14
N GLU A 146 -32.70 26.46 3.83
CA GLU A 146 -32.30 26.93 2.50
C GLU A 146 -30.89 26.49 2.11
N ASN A 147 -30.01 26.16 3.08
CA ASN A 147 -28.63 25.74 2.84
C ASN A 147 -28.53 24.26 2.43
N ARG A 148 -29.16 23.94 1.29
CA ARG A 148 -29.18 22.60 0.69
C ARG A 148 -27.79 22.07 0.32
N LYS A 149 -26.78 22.93 0.23
CA LYS A 149 -25.39 22.55 -0.04
C LYS A 149 -24.77 21.93 1.22
N MET A 150 -24.87 22.58 2.38
CA MET A 150 -24.36 22.03 3.65
C MET A 150 -25.09 20.76 4.08
N LEU A 151 -26.43 20.72 3.94
CA LEU A 151 -27.19 19.50 4.23
C LEU A 151 -26.76 18.31 3.36
N ARG A 152 -26.31 18.57 2.13
CA ARG A 152 -25.74 17.53 1.25
C ARG A 152 -24.36 17.08 1.69
N VAL A 153 -23.49 17.98 2.18
CA VAL A 153 -22.17 17.59 2.72
C VAL A 153 -22.33 16.56 3.84
N PHE A 154 -23.27 16.77 4.76
CA PHE A 154 -23.53 15.81 5.84
C PHE A 154 -24.13 14.51 5.33
N ALA A 155 -25.05 14.56 4.36
CA ALA A 155 -25.66 13.35 3.79
C ALA A 155 -24.66 12.50 2.99
N ASP A 156 -23.82 13.17 2.21
CA ASP A 156 -22.78 12.57 1.38
C ASP A 156 -21.57 12.14 2.21
N ALA A 157 -21.44 12.57 3.47
CA ALA A 157 -20.40 12.07 4.36
C ALA A 157 -20.65 10.62 4.83
N GLY A 158 -21.84 10.06 4.56
CA GLY A 158 -22.18 8.68 4.85
C GLY A 158 -22.64 8.43 6.29
N TYR A 159 -22.77 9.48 7.10
CA TYR A 159 -23.29 9.39 8.46
C TYR A 159 -24.82 9.28 8.49
N GLU A 160 -25.37 8.62 9.52
CA GLU A 160 -26.81 8.59 9.77
C GLU A 160 -27.26 9.93 10.35
N LEU A 161 -28.16 10.62 9.64
CA LEU A 161 -28.59 11.96 10.00
C LEU A 161 -29.96 11.92 10.68
N ALA A 162 -30.00 12.22 11.96
CA ALA A 162 -31.25 12.63 12.59
C ALA A 162 -31.51 14.10 12.26
N ARG A 163 -32.67 14.39 11.65
CA ARG A 163 -33.09 15.77 11.35
C ARG A 163 -34.23 16.16 12.28
N LYS A 164 -34.05 17.26 12.99
CA LYS A 164 -35.12 17.91 13.75
C LYS A 164 -35.29 19.33 13.21
N PHE A 165 -36.53 19.71 12.94
CA PHE A 165 -36.87 21.10 12.66
C PHE A 165 -37.24 21.74 13.98
N ASP A 166 -36.48 22.75 14.38
CA ASP A 166 -36.70 23.52 15.60
C ASP A 166 -36.35 24.98 15.35
N ASP A 167 -37.16 25.91 15.85
CA ASP A 167 -36.95 27.37 15.74
C ASP A 167 -36.52 27.91 14.35
N GLY A 168 -37.02 27.30 13.27
CA GLY A 168 -36.71 27.71 11.89
C GLY A 168 -35.36 27.24 11.34
N VAL A 169 -34.61 26.44 12.11
CA VAL A 169 -33.36 25.79 11.69
C VAL A 169 -33.53 24.26 11.58
N VAL A 170 -32.69 23.64 10.76
CA VAL A 170 -32.56 22.17 10.71
C VAL A 170 -31.39 21.79 11.60
N SER A 171 -31.69 21.18 12.74
CA SER A 171 -30.69 20.55 13.59
C SER A 171 -30.37 19.16 13.04
N VAL A 172 -29.08 18.93 12.79
CA VAL A 172 -28.53 17.70 12.25
C VAL A 172 -27.63 17.07 13.30
N ASP A 173 -27.90 15.81 13.64
CA ASP A 173 -27.13 15.02 14.59
C ASP A 173 -26.57 13.77 13.90
N PHE A 174 -25.29 13.45 14.13
CA PHE A 174 -24.66 12.24 13.63
C PHE A 174 -23.48 11.74 14.48
N ASN A 175 -23.33 10.41 14.56
CA ASN A 175 -22.16 9.75 15.14
C ASN A 175 -20.95 9.93 14.20
N ILE A 176 -19.78 10.28 14.75
CA ILE A 176 -18.54 10.51 13.98
C ILE A 176 -17.63 9.27 13.91
N ASP A 177 -18.02 8.18 14.56
CA ASP A 177 -17.35 6.90 14.40
C ASP A 177 -17.49 6.43 12.95
N PRO A 178 -16.39 6.02 12.29
CA PRO A 178 -16.44 5.61 10.90
C PRO A 178 -17.31 4.36 10.74
N THR A 179 -18.25 4.43 9.80
CA THR A 179 -19.05 3.30 9.34
C THR A 179 -18.48 2.77 8.02
N GLU A 180 -18.79 1.53 7.65
CA GLU A 180 -18.40 0.99 6.33
C GLU A 180 -18.84 1.93 5.18
N LYS A 181 -20.04 2.51 5.31
CA LYS A 181 -20.58 3.46 4.35
C LYS A 181 -19.76 4.75 4.29
N SER A 182 -19.42 5.36 5.44
CA SER A 182 -18.64 6.61 5.44
C SER A 182 -17.24 6.39 4.89
N LEU A 183 -16.59 5.26 5.24
CA LEU A 183 -15.28 4.89 4.71
C LEU A 183 -15.32 4.69 3.19
N ALA A 184 -16.31 3.95 2.68
CA ALA A 184 -16.46 3.75 1.24
C ALA A 184 -16.65 5.08 0.47
N VAL A 185 -17.37 6.05 1.04
CA VAL A 185 -17.52 7.36 0.39
C VAL A 185 -16.23 8.18 0.46
N MET A 186 -15.50 8.16 1.58
CA MET A 186 -14.18 8.79 1.69
C MET A 186 -13.23 8.25 0.63
N GLU A 187 -13.14 6.92 0.52
CA GLU A 187 -12.27 6.26 -0.47
C GLU A 187 -12.66 6.60 -1.91
N SER A 188 -13.96 6.66 -2.21
CA SER A 188 -14.45 7.06 -3.54
C SER A 188 -14.17 8.54 -3.86
N ARG A 189 -14.15 9.41 -2.85
CA ARG A 189 -13.75 10.82 -3.02
C ARG A 189 -12.25 10.92 -3.29
N GLU A 190 -11.42 10.29 -2.47
CA GLU A 190 -9.97 10.20 -2.62
C GLU A 190 -9.60 9.71 -4.03
N HIS A 191 -10.16 8.56 -4.44
CA HIS A 191 -9.94 7.97 -5.75
C HIS A 191 -10.20 8.95 -6.90
N ARG A 192 -11.39 9.57 -6.94
CA ARG A 192 -11.76 10.50 -8.02
C ARG A 192 -10.89 11.75 -8.05
N ALA A 193 -10.51 12.27 -6.88
CA ALA A 193 -9.66 13.45 -6.77
C ALA A 193 -8.24 13.16 -7.28
N GLU A 194 -7.63 12.06 -6.83
CA GLU A 194 -6.27 11.67 -7.20
C GLU A 194 -6.17 11.20 -8.66
N ALA A 195 -7.12 10.39 -9.12
CA ALA A 195 -7.18 9.94 -10.52
C ALA A 195 -7.29 11.13 -11.48
N ARG A 196 -8.10 12.13 -11.13
CA ARG A 196 -8.21 13.38 -11.90
C ARG A 196 -6.92 14.20 -11.83
N SER A 197 -6.31 14.29 -10.65
CA SER A 197 -5.04 14.99 -10.45
C SER A 197 -3.94 14.46 -11.37
N VAL A 198 -3.77 13.14 -11.45
CA VAL A 198 -2.78 12.51 -12.34
C VAL A 198 -3.20 12.61 -13.81
N ARG A 199 -4.49 12.49 -14.14
CA ARG A 199 -4.99 12.69 -15.51
C ARG A 199 -4.63 14.08 -16.04
N ASP A 200 -4.79 15.13 -15.23
CA ASP A 200 -4.45 16.50 -15.61
C ASP A 200 -2.94 16.68 -15.89
N LEU A 201 -2.08 15.78 -15.38
CA LEU A 201 -0.64 15.75 -15.68
C LEU A 201 -0.32 14.92 -16.94
N LEU A 202 -0.98 13.78 -17.14
CA LEU A 202 -0.71 12.87 -18.26
C LEU A 202 -1.47 13.22 -19.55
N ALA A 203 -2.54 14.01 -19.47
CA ALA A 203 -3.32 14.48 -20.61
C ALA A 203 -3.61 15.98 -20.53
N PRO A 204 -2.58 16.84 -20.45
CA PRO A 204 -2.77 18.28 -20.39
C PRO A 204 -3.25 18.84 -21.74
N SER A 205 -4.01 19.94 -21.72
CA SER A 205 -4.39 20.68 -22.94
C SER A 205 -3.31 21.65 -23.41
N SER A 206 -2.35 22.00 -22.54
CA SER A 206 -1.25 22.91 -22.85
C SER A 206 -0.02 22.66 -21.97
N ILE A 207 1.17 22.85 -22.54
CA ILE A 207 2.46 22.61 -21.89
C ILE A 207 3.39 23.80 -22.10
N ALA A 208 4.11 24.21 -21.05
CA ALA A 208 5.26 25.09 -21.15
C ALA A 208 6.55 24.34 -20.81
N VAL A 209 7.57 24.42 -21.67
CA VAL A 209 8.91 23.91 -21.40
C VAL A 209 9.78 25.05 -20.90
N VAL A 210 10.03 25.10 -19.60
CA VAL A 210 10.83 26.12 -18.92
C VAL A 210 12.28 25.67 -18.85
N GLY A 211 13.18 26.46 -19.45
CA GLY A 211 14.56 26.03 -19.74
C GLY A 211 14.73 25.50 -21.16
N ALA A 212 13.73 25.66 -22.04
CA ALA A 212 13.83 25.37 -23.46
C ALA A 212 15.04 26.08 -24.08
N SER A 213 15.70 25.50 -25.08
CA SER A 213 16.90 26.11 -25.69
C SER A 213 17.02 25.80 -27.18
N ARG A 214 17.70 26.68 -27.92
CA ARG A 214 18.17 26.42 -29.29
C ARG A 214 19.41 25.55 -29.35
N ARG A 215 20.13 25.44 -28.23
CA ARG A 215 21.39 24.70 -28.17
C ARG A 215 21.09 23.20 -28.09
N TRP A 216 21.42 22.51 -29.18
CA TRP A 216 21.37 21.05 -29.25
C TRP A 216 22.16 20.42 -28.10
N GLY A 217 21.62 19.33 -27.53
CA GLY A 217 22.21 18.58 -26.42
C GLY A 217 21.86 19.10 -25.01
N THR A 218 21.12 20.21 -24.88
CA THR A 218 20.55 20.61 -23.58
C THR A 218 19.27 19.83 -23.27
N ILE A 219 18.98 19.58 -21.99
CA ILE A 219 17.77 18.84 -21.56
C ILE A 219 16.50 19.54 -22.03
N GLY A 220 16.40 20.86 -21.85
CA GLY A 220 15.23 21.62 -22.29
C GLY A 220 15.04 21.67 -23.82
N HIS A 221 16.12 21.58 -24.61
CA HIS A 221 16.02 21.40 -26.06
C HIS A 221 15.41 20.04 -26.41
N GLN A 222 15.94 18.95 -25.82
CA GLN A 222 15.47 17.58 -26.06
C GLN A 222 13.99 17.40 -25.66
N LEU A 223 13.58 17.92 -24.50
CA LEU A 223 12.19 17.84 -24.05
C LEU A 223 11.24 18.56 -25.00
N LEU A 224 11.62 19.75 -25.48
CA LEU A 224 10.81 20.49 -26.44
C LEU A 224 10.73 19.75 -27.78
N GLU A 225 11.85 19.22 -28.27
CA GLU A 225 11.92 18.43 -29.50
C GLU A 225 11.02 17.20 -29.41
N HIS A 226 11.12 16.40 -28.35
CA HIS A 226 10.31 15.20 -28.16
C HIS A 226 8.80 15.47 -28.12
N ILE A 227 8.35 16.55 -27.46
CA ILE A 227 6.93 16.94 -27.41
C ILE A 227 6.41 17.32 -28.81
N LEU A 228 7.25 17.98 -29.61
CA LEU A 228 6.90 18.39 -30.97
C LEU A 228 6.90 17.19 -31.93
N GLU A 229 7.93 16.34 -31.89
CA GLU A 229 8.08 15.17 -32.75
C GLU A 229 7.00 14.12 -32.50
N CYS A 230 6.57 13.94 -31.25
CA CYS A 230 5.48 13.03 -30.94
C CYS A 230 4.10 13.56 -31.36
N GLY A 231 4.01 14.81 -31.86
CA GLY A 231 2.78 15.38 -32.39
C GLY A 231 1.69 15.62 -31.34
N PHE A 232 2.10 16.13 -30.17
CA PHE A 232 1.21 16.51 -29.07
C PHE A 232 0.05 17.36 -29.55
N LYS A 233 -1.16 17.04 -29.07
CA LYS A 233 -2.40 17.66 -29.56
C LYS A 233 -2.75 18.99 -28.89
N GLY A 234 -2.17 19.26 -27.73
CA GLY A 234 -2.36 20.51 -27.01
C GLY A 234 -1.41 21.63 -27.47
N ALA A 235 -1.55 22.80 -26.84
CA ALA A 235 -0.65 23.93 -27.10
C ALA A 235 0.73 23.71 -26.45
N VAL A 236 1.80 24.07 -27.16
CA VAL A 236 3.19 23.96 -26.66
C VAL A 236 3.83 25.34 -26.63
N TYR A 237 4.43 25.69 -25.50
CA TYR A 237 5.13 26.96 -25.30
C TYR A 237 6.57 26.71 -24.85
N ALA A 238 7.51 27.42 -25.45
CA ALA A 238 8.91 27.43 -25.01
C ALA A 238 9.15 28.66 -24.12
N VAL A 239 9.76 28.47 -22.94
CA VAL A 239 10.11 29.55 -22.03
C VAL A 239 11.62 29.55 -21.79
N ASN A 240 12.26 30.66 -22.14
CA ASN A 240 13.68 30.91 -21.94
C ASN A 240 13.94 32.43 -21.83
N PRO A 241 14.75 32.89 -20.85
CA PRO A 241 15.06 34.32 -20.69
C PRO A 241 15.57 35.00 -21.97
N GLU A 242 16.38 34.30 -22.76
CA GLU A 242 16.81 34.70 -24.10
C GLU A 242 15.77 34.29 -25.13
N ALA A 243 14.71 35.10 -25.28
CA ALA A 243 13.65 34.86 -26.25
C ALA A 243 14.22 34.52 -27.65
N PHE A 244 13.68 33.49 -28.26
CA PHE A 244 14.18 32.88 -29.48
C PHE A 244 13.08 32.34 -30.39
N GLU A 245 13.48 31.95 -31.59
CA GLU A 245 12.62 31.23 -32.52
C GLU A 245 13.25 29.88 -32.88
N LEU A 246 12.45 28.81 -32.84
CA LEU A 246 12.84 27.46 -33.21
C LEU A 246 11.73 26.82 -34.05
N GLY A 247 12.02 26.48 -35.31
CA GLY A 247 11.02 25.85 -36.20
C GLY A 247 9.74 26.67 -36.41
N GLY A 248 9.82 28.00 -36.34
CA GLY A 248 8.65 28.90 -36.44
C GLY A 248 7.90 29.12 -35.12
N MET A 249 8.28 28.44 -34.04
CA MET A 249 7.77 28.69 -32.69
C MET A 249 8.56 29.80 -32.02
N LYS A 250 7.85 30.85 -31.57
CA LYS A 250 8.41 31.90 -30.71
C LYS A 250 8.45 31.44 -29.25
N SER A 251 9.58 31.60 -28.58
CA SER A 251 9.69 31.41 -27.15
C SER A 251 9.42 32.71 -26.37
N PHE A 252 9.09 32.54 -25.09
CA PHE A 252 8.74 33.62 -24.17
C PHE A 252 9.82 33.76 -23.09
N ALA A 253 10.05 34.99 -22.63
CA ALA A 253 11.04 35.24 -21.58
C ALA A 253 10.59 34.67 -20.22
N LYS A 254 9.27 34.79 -19.93
CA LYS A 254 8.64 34.30 -18.71
C LYS A 254 7.36 33.56 -19.02
N ILE A 255 6.93 32.70 -18.10
CA ILE A 255 5.66 31.98 -18.24
C ILE A 255 4.44 32.93 -18.22
N ALA A 256 4.54 34.06 -17.52
CA ALA A 256 3.49 35.09 -17.48
C ALA A 256 3.26 35.78 -18.84
N ASP A 257 4.23 35.71 -19.75
CA ASP A 257 4.12 36.30 -21.10
C ASP A 257 3.42 35.36 -22.10
N VAL A 258 3.13 34.12 -21.69
CA VAL A 258 2.48 33.13 -22.53
C VAL A 258 1.02 33.56 -22.80
N PRO A 259 0.55 33.58 -24.06
CA PRO A 259 -0.74 34.17 -24.41
C PRO A 259 -1.97 33.34 -23.99
N GLY A 260 -1.77 32.13 -23.49
CA GLY A 260 -2.83 31.20 -23.12
C GLY A 260 -2.56 30.51 -21.79
N PRO A 261 -3.57 29.80 -21.24
CA PRO A 261 -3.39 29.06 -20.00
C PRO A 261 -2.36 27.94 -20.18
N VAL A 262 -1.50 27.75 -19.18
CA VAL A 262 -0.56 26.64 -19.12
C VAL A 262 -1.06 25.64 -18.09
N GLN A 263 -1.36 24.40 -18.50
CA GLN A 263 -1.82 23.37 -17.57
C GLN A 263 -0.65 22.64 -16.90
N LEU A 264 0.39 22.31 -17.67
CA LEU A 264 1.59 21.61 -17.21
C LEU A 264 2.85 22.40 -17.54
N ALA A 265 3.77 22.55 -16.59
CA ALA A 265 5.11 23.09 -16.86
C ALA A 265 6.18 22.01 -16.70
N VAL A 266 7.04 21.85 -17.71
CA VAL A 266 8.20 20.95 -17.68
C VAL A 266 9.43 21.81 -17.39
N ILE A 267 10.06 21.59 -16.25
CA ILE A 267 11.13 22.43 -15.70
C ILE A 267 12.48 21.74 -15.91
N ALA A 268 13.33 22.38 -16.70
CA ALA A 268 14.69 21.95 -17.02
C ALA A 268 15.70 23.11 -16.88
N VAL A 269 15.56 23.88 -15.79
CA VAL A 269 16.46 24.99 -15.42
C VAL A 269 17.50 24.54 -14.37
N PRO A 270 18.58 25.30 -14.15
CA PRO A 270 19.50 25.05 -13.05
C PRO A 270 18.80 24.96 -11.69
N TYR A 271 19.37 24.16 -10.80
CA TYR A 271 18.83 23.87 -9.46
C TYR A 271 18.37 25.12 -8.68
N GLU A 272 19.21 26.15 -8.64
CA GLU A 272 18.98 27.43 -7.94
C GLU A 272 17.75 28.18 -8.46
N GLU A 273 17.36 27.97 -9.72
CA GLU A 273 16.25 28.67 -10.37
C GLU A 273 14.90 27.96 -10.20
N VAL A 274 14.90 26.68 -9.82
CA VAL A 274 13.66 25.88 -9.69
C VAL A 274 12.64 26.53 -8.76
N PRO A 275 12.99 27.04 -7.55
CA PRO A 275 12.00 27.66 -6.67
C PRO A 275 11.34 28.91 -7.30
N ILE A 276 12.11 29.71 -8.03
CA ILE A 276 11.62 30.93 -8.71
C ILE A 276 10.63 30.53 -9.80
N VAL A 277 10.98 29.56 -10.63
CA VAL A 277 10.11 29.07 -11.70
C VAL A 277 8.81 28.49 -11.12
N VAL A 278 8.88 27.78 -10.00
CA VAL A 278 7.67 27.24 -9.33
C VAL A 278 6.75 28.36 -8.84
N ASP A 279 7.28 29.46 -8.30
CA ASP A 279 6.47 30.63 -7.94
C ASP A 279 5.82 31.27 -9.17
N GLU A 280 6.57 31.42 -10.27
CA GLU A 280 6.05 31.96 -11.52
C GLU A 280 4.94 31.06 -12.11
N CYS A 281 5.12 29.74 -12.07
CA CYS A 281 4.10 28.76 -12.46
C CYS A 281 2.85 28.87 -11.59
N GLY A 282 3.02 29.01 -10.27
CA GLY A 282 1.92 29.19 -9.33
C GLY A 282 1.12 30.46 -9.62
N ALA A 283 1.81 31.58 -9.84
CA ALA A 283 1.18 32.85 -10.21
C ALA A 283 0.47 32.80 -11.57
N ALA A 284 0.97 31.99 -12.51
CA ALA A 284 0.34 31.76 -13.81
C ALA A 284 -0.83 30.75 -13.77
N GLY A 285 -1.14 30.16 -12.60
CA GLY A 285 -2.23 29.20 -12.43
C GLY A 285 -1.97 27.84 -13.08
N VAL A 286 -0.68 27.45 -13.20
CA VAL A 286 -0.30 26.10 -13.64
C VAL A 286 -0.87 25.07 -12.67
N LYS A 287 -1.27 23.89 -13.17
CA LYS A 287 -1.85 22.82 -12.31
C LYS A 287 -0.83 21.81 -11.84
N GLY A 288 0.27 21.65 -12.57
CA GLY A 288 1.35 20.77 -12.15
C GLY A 288 2.66 21.02 -12.87
N VAL A 289 3.72 20.51 -12.26
CA VAL A 289 5.08 20.68 -12.74
C VAL A 289 5.80 19.33 -12.84
N VAL A 290 6.56 19.13 -13.91
CA VAL A 290 7.51 18.02 -14.07
C VAL A 290 8.91 18.59 -13.90
N VAL A 291 9.59 18.24 -12.82
CA VAL A 291 10.92 18.74 -12.51
C VAL A 291 11.96 17.71 -12.93
N ALA A 292 12.59 17.94 -14.09
CA ALA A 292 13.68 17.11 -14.59
C ALA A 292 15.02 17.41 -13.89
N THR A 293 15.16 18.61 -13.34
CA THR A 293 16.37 19.09 -12.67
C THR A 293 16.79 18.18 -11.51
N ALA A 294 18.08 17.86 -11.46
CA ALA A 294 18.72 17.04 -10.44
C ALA A 294 19.47 17.83 -9.36
N GLY A 295 20.08 17.12 -8.41
CA GLY A 295 20.89 17.71 -7.34
C GLY A 295 20.19 17.81 -5.99
N TYR A 296 19.07 17.10 -5.80
CA TYR A 296 18.39 17.02 -4.50
C TYR A 296 18.88 15.82 -3.70
N ALA A 297 18.99 14.65 -4.33
CA ALA A 297 19.34 13.42 -3.62
C ALA A 297 20.80 13.42 -3.10
N ASP A 298 21.71 14.09 -3.81
CA ASP A 298 23.15 14.10 -3.54
C ASP A 298 23.58 14.96 -2.34
N ASP A 299 22.73 15.90 -1.90
CA ASP A 299 23.02 16.86 -0.81
C ASP A 299 22.44 16.40 0.55
N GLY A 300 22.18 15.09 0.69
CA GLY A 300 21.73 14.45 1.93
C GLY A 300 20.54 15.15 2.58
N GLU A 301 20.71 15.57 3.85
CA GLU A 301 19.65 16.21 4.63
C GLU A 301 19.27 17.61 4.09
N GLN A 302 20.24 18.39 3.59
CA GLN A 302 19.93 19.70 3.00
C GLN A 302 19.12 19.56 1.72
N GLY A 303 19.51 18.59 0.88
CA GLY A 303 18.77 18.22 -0.32
C GLY A 303 17.32 17.81 0.00
N LEU A 304 17.12 17.05 1.07
CA LEU A 304 15.81 16.65 1.56
C LEU A 304 14.95 17.84 2.02
N GLN A 305 15.55 18.76 2.79
CA GLN A 305 14.86 19.98 3.24
C GLN A 305 14.41 20.84 2.06
N ARG A 306 15.27 20.98 1.04
CA ARG A 306 14.95 21.73 -0.18
C ARG A 306 13.90 21.02 -1.03
N GLN A 307 13.92 19.69 -1.12
CA GLN A 307 12.85 18.91 -1.77
C GLN A 307 11.50 19.10 -1.06
N ARG A 308 11.49 19.08 0.28
CA ARG A 308 10.28 19.39 1.07
C ARG A 308 9.82 20.83 0.84
N ALA A 309 10.74 21.78 0.72
CA ALA A 309 10.40 23.17 0.42
C ALA A 309 9.81 23.33 -0.99
N LEU A 310 10.35 22.62 -1.99
CA LEU A 310 9.81 22.58 -3.35
C LEU A 310 8.36 22.09 -3.37
N VAL A 311 8.08 20.95 -2.74
CA VAL A 311 6.72 20.37 -2.69
C VAL A 311 5.76 21.28 -1.94
N ARG A 312 6.15 21.78 -0.75
CA ARG A 312 5.32 22.71 0.02
C ARG A 312 4.99 23.97 -0.77
N ARG A 313 5.99 24.54 -1.47
CA ARG A 313 5.81 25.72 -2.32
C ARG A 313 4.83 25.42 -3.46
N ALA A 314 5.02 24.33 -4.20
CA ALA A 314 4.12 23.96 -5.29
C ALA A 314 2.68 23.69 -4.80
N ARG A 315 2.52 22.91 -3.74
CA ARG A 315 1.21 22.58 -3.15
C ARG A 315 0.51 23.81 -2.56
N SER A 316 1.27 24.79 -2.09
CA SER A 316 0.68 26.05 -1.64
C SER A 316 -0.10 26.71 -2.78
N PHE A 317 0.37 26.67 -4.03
CA PHE A 317 -0.35 27.20 -5.20
C PHE A 317 -1.39 26.23 -5.79
N GLY A 318 -1.63 25.09 -5.15
CA GLY A 318 -2.54 24.07 -5.65
C GLY A 318 -1.96 23.17 -6.76
N MET A 319 -0.64 23.22 -6.97
CA MET A 319 0.05 22.39 -7.97
C MET A 319 0.41 21.01 -7.45
N ARG A 320 0.54 20.06 -8.38
CA ARG A 320 1.24 18.78 -8.18
C ARG A 320 2.66 18.79 -8.72
N VAL A 321 3.54 17.97 -8.16
CA VAL A 321 4.93 17.81 -8.58
C VAL A 321 5.21 16.36 -9.01
N ILE A 322 5.74 16.20 -10.21
CA ILE A 322 6.44 14.98 -10.66
C ILE A 322 7.94 15.28 -10.60
N GLY A 323 8.70 14.42 -9.93
CA GLY A 323 10.12 14.66 -9.63
C GLY A 323 10.35 15.14 -8.19
N PRO A 324 11.44 15.86 -7.92
CA PRO A 324 12.53 16.22 -8.86
C PRO A 324 13.29 14.97 -9.34
N GLU A 325 14.29 15.16 -10.22
CA GLU A 325 15.04 14.05 -10.82
C GLU A 325 14.16 13.08 -11.60
N SER A 326 13.15 13.62 -12.29
CA SER A 326 12.24 12.83 -13.13
C SER A 326 12.83 12.60 -14.52
N LEU A 327 12.68 11.37 -15.04
CA LEU A 327 12.89 11.13 -16.47
C LEU A 327 11.81 11.83 -17.34
N GLY A 328 10.66 12.11 -16.74
CA GLY A 328 9.49 12.72 -17.36
C GLY A 328 8.30 11.77 -17.49
N ILE A 329 7.36 12.16 -18.36
CA ILE A 329 6.08 11.47 -18.55
C ILE A 329 5.74 11.24 -20.03
N VAL A 330 4.97 10.20 -20.29
CA VAL A 330 4.52 9.81 -21.63
C VAL A 330 3.06 9.38 -21.60
N ASN A 331 2.32 9.74 -22.65
CA ASN A 331 0.96 9.24 -22.91
C ASN A 331 0.79 8.96 -24.42
N THR A 332 0.48 7.72 -24.76
CA THR A 332 0.39 7.24 -26.15
C THR A 332 -1.02 7.34 -26.73
N ASN A 333 -2.00 7.83 -25.96
CA ASN A 333 -3.35 8.05 -26.48
C ASN A 333 -3.27 9.02 -27.69
N PRO A 334 -3.82 8.67 -28.86
CA PRO A 334 -3.71 9.49 -30.08
C PRO A 334 -4.28 10.91 -29.95
N ASP A 335 -5.26 11.10 -29.06
CA ASP A 335 -5.89 12.40 -28.79
C ASP A 335 -5.03 13.28 -27.85
N VAL A 336 -3.97 12.72 -27.27
CA VAL A 336 -3.00 13.42 -26.42
C VAL A 336 -1.63 13.47 -27.09
N SER A 337 -1.05 12.29 -27.37
CA SER A 337 0.26 12.07 -27.99
C SER A 337 1.39 12.85 -27.31
N LEU A 338 1.72 12.50 -26.07
CA LEU A 338 2.66 13.22 -25.23
C LEU A 338 3.96 12.44 -25.00
N ASN A 339 5.10 13.06 -25.27
CA ASN A 339 6.42 12.65 -24.78
C ASN A 339 7.13 13.83 -24.12
N ALA A 340 6.78 14.12 -22.86
CA ALA A 340 7.47 15.09 -22.01
C ALA A 340 8.53 14.39 -21.15
N SER A 341 9.44 13.66 -21.80
CA SER A 341 10.48 12.88 -21.14
C SER A 341 11.81 12.93 -21.90
N MET A 342 12.90 12.54 -21.25
CA MET A 342 14.21 12.38 -21.92
C MET A 342 14.33 11.02 -22.63
N ALA A 343 13.24 10.27 -22.78
CA ALA A 343 13.25 9.06 -23.57
C ALA A 343 13.25 9.39 -25.08
N PRO A 344 14.02 8.64 -25.90
CA PRO A 344 14.38 9.05 -27.27
C PRO A 344 13.23 9.06 -28.29
N GLY A 345 12.01 8.74 -27.90
CA GLY A 345 10.85 8.75 -28.79
C GLY A 345 9.59 8.19 -28.13
N LEU A 346 8.43 8.47 -28.73
CA LEU A 346 7.15 7.95 -28.26
C LEU A 346 7.12 6.41 -28.47
N PRO A 347 6.77 5.62 -27.45
CA PRO A 347 6.75 4.17 -27.56
C PRO A 347 5.53 3.73 -28.38
N ARG A 348 5.53 2.47 -28.83
CA ARG A 348 4.32 1.91 -29.45
C ARG A 348 3.16 2.00 -28.47
N ARG A 349 1.98 2.34 -28.98
CA ARG A 349 0.75 2.30 -28.17
C ARG A 349 0.44 0.86 -27.77
N GLY A 350 0.03 0.67 -26.52
CA GLY A 350 -0.49 -0.60 -26.01
C GLY A 350 -1.15 -0.40 -24.64
N GLY A 351 -1.46 -1.50 -23.97
CA GLY A 351 -2.23 -1.48 -22.73
C GLY A 351 -1.42 -1.39 -21.44
N LEU A 352 -0.08 -1.24 -21.50
CA LEU A 352 0.77 -1.30 -20.31
C LEU A 352 1.02 0.10 -19.73
N GLY A 353 0.53 0.36 -18.52
CA GLY A 353 0.92 1.52 -17.70
C GLY A 353 2.19 1.24 -16.92
N LEU A 354 3.18 2.13 -16.94
CA LEU A 354 4.45 1.93 -16.25
C LEU A 354 4.82 3.08 -15.30
N PHE A 355 5.29 2.72 -14.10
CA PHE A 355 5.76 3.66 -13.07
C PHE A 355 7.19 3.35 -12.64
N SER A 356 8.02 4.38 -12.44
CA SER A 356 9.37 4.26 -11.88
C SER A 356 9.64 5.35 -10.84
N GLN A 357 10.28 4.98 -9.71
CA GLN A 357 10.76 5.89 -8.66
C GLN A 357 12.18 6.42 -8.89
N SER A 358 12.77 6.17 -10.06
CA SER A 358 14.10 6.68 -10.37
C SER A 358 14.16 7.04 -11.85
N ALA A 359 14.87 8.12 -12.19
CA ALA A 359 15.10 8.48 -13.58
C ALA A 359 15.97 7.43 -14.29
N ALA A 360 17.10 7.05 -13.69
CA ALA A 360 18.02 6.06 -14.27
C ALA A 360 17.36 4.69 -14.44
N ILE A 361 16.61 4.25 -13.43
CA ILE A 361 15.85 3.01 -13.52
C ILE A 361 14.67 3.16 -14.48
N GLY A 362 14.07 4.35 -14.54
CA GLY A 362 13.05 4.70 -15.52
C GLY A 362 13.52 4.49 -16.96
N VAL A 363 14.78 4.87 -17.26
CA VAL A 363 15.39 4.61 -18.58
C VAL A 363 15.47 3.11 -18.84
N SER A 364 15.93 2.32 -17.86
CA SER A 364 16.03 0.87 -17.98
C SER A 364 14.67 0.19 -18.18
N VAL A 365 13.66 0.58 -17.40
CA VAL A 365 12.28 0.10 -17.51
C VAL A 365 11.69 0.45 -18.88
N TYR A 366 11.82 1.71 -19.31
CA TYR A 366 11.32 2.18 -20.59
C TYR A 366 12.00 1.48 -21.77
N ALA A 367 13.33 1.38 -21.75
CA ALA A 367 14.10 0.71 -22.78
C ALA A 367 13.81 -0.80 -22.83
N SER A 368 13.58 -1.42 -21.67
CA SER A 368 13.19 -2.84 -21.61
C SER A 368 11.82 -3.06 -22.25
N ALA A 369 10.84 -2.20 -21.98
CA ALA A 369 9.53 -2.29 -22.63
C ALA A 369 9.63 -2.18 -24.16
N ILE A 370 10.38 -1.18 -24.67
CA ILE A 370 10.59 -1.00 -26.11
C ILE A 370 11.28 -2.21 -26.74
N ARG A 371 12.40 -2.68 -26.15
CA ARG A 371 13.11 -3.86 -26.66
C ARG A 371 12.19 -5.07 -26.73
N ARG A 372 11.31 -5.23 -25.76
CA ARG A 372 10.41 -6.39 -25.70
C ARG A 372 9.14 -6.23 -26.54
N GLY A 373 9.02 -5.15 -27.31
CA GLY A 373 7.86 -4.89 -28.16
C GLY A 373 6.57 -4.61 -27.38
N LEU A 374 6.67 -4.31 -26.08
CA LEU A 374 5.53 -3.98 -25.24
C LEU A 374 5.04 -2.57 -25.55
N GLY A 375 3.78 -2.46 -25.95
CA GLY A 375 3.13 -1.17 -26.15
C GLY A 375 2.68 -0.57 -24.82
N LEU A 376 2.94 0.72 -24.64
CA LEU A 376 2.58 1.45 -23.43
C LEU A 376 1.29 2.26 -23.63
N SER A 377 0.49 2.40 -22.57
CA SER A 377 -0.60 3.38 -22.51
C SER A 377 -0.04 4.72 -22.01
N SER A 378 0.67 4.67 -20.90
CA SER A 378 1.36 5.81 -20.29
C SER A 378 2.58 5.36 -19.49
N PHE A 379 3.54 6.27 -19.32
CA PHE A 379 4.71 6.07 -18.47
C PHE A 379 4.92 7.29 -17.58
N LEU A 380 5.20 7.05 -16.30
CA LEU A 380 5.44 8.08 -15.30
C LEU A 380 6.71 7.76 -14.50
N SER A 381 7.73 8.60 -14.65
CA SER A 381 8.91 8.59 -13.78
C SER A 381 8.75 9.63 -12.68
N ALA A 382 8.55 9.19 -11.45
CA ALA A 382 8.35 10.08 -10.31
C ALA A 382 9.65 10.75 -9.83
N GLY A 383 10.82 10.33 -10.33
CA GLY A 383 12.12 10.68 -9.74
C GLY A 383 12.11 10.38 -8.26
N ASN A 384 12.58 11.32 -7.43
CA ASN A 384 12.61 11.17 -5.97
C ASN A 384 11.23 10.96 -5.29
N ARG A 385 10.13 11.00 -6.06
CA ARG A 385 8.76 10.76 -5.57
C ARG A 385 8.42 11.69 -4.41
N ALA A 386 8.67 12.98 -4.61
CA ALA A 386 8.48 13.99 -3.58
C ALA A 386 6.99 14.32 -3.35
N ASP A 387 6.14 14.15 -4.37
CA ASP A 387 4.69 14.37 -4.31
C ASP A 387 3.92 13.23 -4.99
N VAL A 388 3.86 13.20 -6.33
CA VAL A 388 3.11 12.16 -7.06
C VAL A 388 3.77 10.79 -6.86
N SER A 389 2.95 9.79 -6.51
CA SER A 389 3.39 8.44 -6.14
C SER A 389 2.76 7.36 -7.01
N GLY A 390 3.22 6.11 -6.83
CA GLY A 390 2.61 4.95 -7.48
C GLY A 390 1.16 4.72 -7.06
N ASN A 391 0.75 5.19 -5.86
CA ASN A 391 -0.65 5.14 -5.43
C ASN A 391 -1.52 6.02 -6.32
N ASP A 392 -1.08 7.27 -6.58
CA ASP A 392 -1.81 8.19 -7.46
C ASP A 392 -1.90 7.62 -8.89
N ALA A 393 -0.82 7.03 -9.39
CA ALA A 393 -0.80 6.41 -10.73
C ALA A 393 -1.77 5.23 -10.84
N MET A 394 -1.82 4.35 -9.83
CA MET A 394 -2.79 3.25 -9.80
C MET A 394 -4.24 3.73 -9.81
N GLN A 395 -4.55 4.82 -9.09
CA GLN A 395 -5.90 5.40 -9.08
C GLN A 395 -6.30 5.89 -10.47
N PHE A 396 -5.37 6.55 -11.19
CA PHE A 396 -5.60 6.95 -12.59
C PHE A 396 -5.80 5.75 -13.51
N TRP A 397 -4.93 4.73 -13.41
CA TRP A 397 -5.00 3.56 -14.28
C TRP A 397 -6.20 2.67 -14.01
N GLU A 398 -6.81 2.72 -12.84
CA GLU A 398 -8.08 2.03 -12.58
C GLU A 398 -9.17 2.52 -13.53
N ASP A 399 -9.33 3.84 -13.67
CA ASP A 399 -10.33 4.49 -14.51
C ASP A 399 -9.94 4.62 -16.00
N ASP A 400 -8.65 4.45 -16.33
CA ASP A 400 -8.16 4.62 -17.69
C ASP A 400 -8.55 3.43 -18.60
N PRO A 401 -9.40 3.62 -19.64
CA PRO A 401 -9.78 2.53 -20.53
C PRO A 401 -8.63 2.06 -21.43
N ASP A 402 -7.58 2.87 -21.61
CA ASP A 402 -6.44 2.53 -22.45
C ASP A 402 -5.41 1.64 -21.73
N THR A 403 -5.50 1.52 -20.41
CA THR A 403 -4.61 0.68 -19.59
C THR A 403 -5.27 -0.64 -19.24
N ALA A 404 -4.64 -1.75 -19.64
CA ALA A 404 -5.08 -3.12 -19.39
C ALA A 404 -4.22 -3.83 -18.32
N ALA A 405 -2.95 -3.44 -18.16
CA ALA A 405 -2.04 -3.98 -17.14
C ALA A 405 -1.12 -2.87 -16.62
N VAL A 406 -0.61 -3.03 -15.41
CA VAL A 406 0.23 -2.03 -14.74
C VAL A 406 1.54 -2.66 -14.26
N GLY A 407 2.67 -2.00 -14.52
CA GLY A 407 3.98 -2.34 -13.99
C GLY A 407 4.54 -1.21 -13.12
N LEU A 408 4.94 -1.53 -11.90
CA LEU A 408 5.51 -0.60 -10.94
C LEU A 408 6.92 -1.05 -10.57
N TYR A 409 7.91 -0.18 -10.72
CA TYR A 409 9.21 -0.35 -10.09
C TYR A 409 9.25 0.46 -8.79
N LEU A 410 9.35 -0.23 -7.64
CA LEU A 410 9.25 0.37 -6.31
C LEU A 410 10.50 0.11 -5.47
N GLU A 411 11.18 1.19 -5.12
CA GLU A 411 12.31 1.15 -4.17
C GLU A 411 11.86 1.45 -2.74
N SER A 412 10.70 2.08 -2.60
CA SER A 412 10.06 2.42 -1.33
C SER A 412 8.54 2.50 -1.47
N ILE A 413 7.82 2.32 -0.36
CA ILE A 413 6.36 2.48 -0.32
C ILE A 413 6.04 3.52 0.75
N GLY A 414 5.30 4.57 0.40
CA GLY A 414 4.96 5.65 1.35
C GLY A 414 3.89 5.23 2.35
N ASN A 415 2.74 4.80 1.84
CA ASN A 415 1.62 4.31 2.64
C ASN A 415 1.27 2.87 2.18
N PRO A 416 1.83 1.83 2.81
CA PRO A 416 1.61 0.44 2.41
C PRO A 416 0.18 -0.06 2.56
N ARG A 417 -0.58 0.44 3.55
CA ARG A 417 -2.02 0.11 3.70
C ARG A 417 -2.84 0.67 2.54
N LYS A 418 -2.65 1.96 2.21
CA LYS A 418 -3.25 2.56 1.01
C LYS A 418 -2.82 1.82 -0.24
N PHE A 419 -1.52 1.55 -0.39
CA PHE A 419 -1.00 0.78 -1.52
C PHE A 419 -1.69 -0.58 -1.66
N SER A 420 -1.75 -1.38 -0.58
CA SER A 420 -2.35 -2.71 -0.56
C SER A 420 -3.85 -2.66 -0.90
N ARG A 421 -4.59 -1.68 -0.35
CA ARG A 421 -6.01 -1.45 -0.66
C ARG A 421 -6.23 -1.11 -2.14
N LEU A 422 -5.45 -0.17 -2.68
CA LEU A 422 -5.53 0.24 -4.08
C LEU A 422 -5.13 -0.88 -5.03
N ALA A 423 -4.02 -1.56 -4.74
CA ALA A 423 -3.54 -2.68 -5.52
C ALA A 423 -4.56 -3.83 -5.52
N ARG A 424 -5.14 -4.18 -4.36
CA ARG A 424 -6.20 -5.20 -4.26
C ARG A 424 -7.41 -4.86 -5.13
N ARG A 425 -7.84 -3.60 -5.13
CA ARG A 425 -8.98 -3.15 -5.95
C ARG A 425 -8.63 -3.18 -7.43
N LEU A 426 -7.48 -2.65 -7.81
CA LEU A 426 -7.00 -2.60 -9.20
C LEU A 426 -6.77 -4.01 -9.77
N SER A 427 -6.10 -4.89 -9.03
CA SER A 427 -5.81 -6.29 -9.40
C SER A 427 -7.05 -7.15 -9.66
N ARG A 428 -8.25 -6.71 -9.25
CA ARG A 428 -9.50 -7.40 -9.63
C ARG A 428 -9.93 -7.16 -11.07
N SER A 429 -9.39 -6.12 -11.70
CA SER A 429 -9.75 -5.70 -13.06
C SER A 429 -8.56 -5.65 -14.01
N LYS A 430 -7.37 -5.31 -13.50
CA LYS A 430 -6.15 -5.07 -14.27
C LYS A 430 -4.96 -5.66 -13.51
N PRO A 431 -4.17 -6.57 -14.12
CA PRO A 431 -3.00 -7.15 -13.46
C PRO A 431 -2.00 -6.07 -13.01
N VAL A 432 -1.56 -6.15 -11.75
CA VAL A 432 -0.54 -5.25 -11.17
C VAL A 432 0.74 -6.03 -10.93
N ILE A 433 1.82 -5.63 -11.59
CA ILE A 433 3.15 -6.23 -11.49
C ILE A 433 4.04 -5.27 -10.71
N VAL A 434 4.70 -5.74 -9.66
CA VAL A 434 5.62 -4.91 -8.85
C VAL A 434 7.02 -5.52 -8.90
N ALA A 435 7.97 -4.80 -9.49
CA ALA A 435 9.39 -5.08 -9.33
C ALA A 435 9.91 -4.38 -8.07
N LYS A 436 10.46 -5.17 -7.14
CA LYS A 436 11.11 -4.69 -5.92
C LYS A 436 12.31 -5.56 -5.56
N SER A 437 13.18 -5.07 -4.68
CA SER A 437 14.25 -5.87 -4.08
C SER A 437 13.87 -6.35 -2.68
N ASP A 438 14.61 -7.30 -2.11
CA ASP A 438 14.41 -7.74 -0.72
C ASP A 438 14.75 -6.66 0.31
N VAL A 439 15.51 -5.64 -0.09
CA VAL A 439 15.84 -4.49 0.77
C VAL A 439 14.84 -3.35 0.67
N THR A 440 13.83 -3.46 -0.21
CA THR A 440 12.78 -2.45 -0.38
C THR A 440 12.05 -2.24 0.95
N GLY A 441 12.05 -1.00 1.44
CA GLY A 441 11.47 -0.65 2.74
C GLY A 441 12.39 -0.88 3.94
N LEU A 442 13.43 -1.71 3.84
CA LEU A 442 14.47 -1.85 4.89
C LEU A 442 15.50 -0.73 4.79
N ARG A 443 15.82 -0.31 3.56
CA ARG A 443 16.71 0.82 3.26
C ARG A 443 16.02 1.76 2.30
N LEU A 444 16.25 3.06 2.48
CA LEU A 444 15.68 4.09 1.63
C LEU A 444 16.70 4.50 0.57
N PRO A 445 16.29 4.64 -0.69
CA PRO A 445 17.09 5.35 -1.69
C PRO A 445 17.34 6.80 -1.27
N PRO A 446 18.43 7.41 -1.74
CA PRO A 446 18.66 8.84 -1.62
C PRO A 446 17.44 9.66 -2.09
N GLY A 447 17.09 10.72 -1.35
CA GLY A 447 15.94 11.59 -1.68
C GLY A 447 14.55 11.06 -1.28
N HIS A 448 14.42 9.79 -0.89
CA HIS A 448 13.12 9.21 -0.49
C HIS A 448 12.80 9.50 0.98
N VAL A 449 11.59 10.02 1.25
CA VAL A 449 11.12 10.33 2.61
C VAL A 449 9.99 9.38 3.00
N VAL A 450 10.34 8.19 3.49
CA VAL A 450 9.37 7.25 4.08
C VAL A 450 9.96 6.59 5.32
N ARG A 451 9.15 5.83 6.03
CA ARG A 451 9.61 5.04 7.18
C ARG A 451 10.25 3.74 6.69
N THR A 452 11.15 3.17 7.49
CA THR A 452 11.69 1.84 7.25
C THR A 452 10.93 0.79 8.04
N THR A 453 10.83 -0.41 7.47
CA THR A 453 10.27 -1.59 8.15
C THR A 453 11.31 -2.20 9.08
N GLN A 454 10.83 -2.74 10.20
CA GLN A 454 11.54 -3.66 11.09
C GLN A 454 10.99 -5.09 10.95
N ALA A 455 9.93 -5.29 10.18
CA ALA A 455 9.40 -6.60 9.83
C ALA A 455 10.33 -7.34 8.84
N PRO A 456 10.31 -8.70 8.83
CA PRO A 456 11.02 -9.50 7.83
C PRO A 456 10.61 -9.14 6.40
N ALA A 457 11.53 -9.28 5.44
CA ALA A 457 11.28 -8.96 4.02
C ALA A 457 10.04 -9.70 3.47
N ALA A 458 9.86 -10.96 3.89
CA ALA A 458 8.71 -11.79 3.54
C ALA A 458 7.34 -11.20 3.94
N ALA A 459 7.28 -10.29 4.92
CA ALA A 459 6.04 -9.60 5.31
C ALA A 459 5.54 -8.67 4.20
N LEU A 460 6.45 -7.93 3.55
CA LEU A 460 6.08 -7.08 2.41
C LEU A 460 5.64 -7.92 1.22
N ASP A 461 6.34 -9.03 0.92
CA ASP A 461 5.95 -9.96 -0.14
C ASP A 461 4.59 -10.60 0.10
N SER A 462 4.28 -10.91 1.35
CA SER A 462 2.96 -11.40 1.73
C SER A 462 1.89 -10.34 1.51
N MET A 463 2.13 -9.10 1.95
CA MET A 463 1.20 -7.98 1.73
C MET A 463 0.90 -7.77 0.24
N LEU A 464 1.92 -7.82 -0.63
CA LEU A 464 1.74 -7.72 -2.08
C LEU A 464 0.91 -8.88 -2.63
N ARG A 465 1.23 -10.13 -2.24
CA ARG A 465 0.49 -11.32 -2.68
C ARG A 465 -0.98 -11.31 -2.21
N GLN A 466 -1.24 -10.89 -0.97
CA GLN A 466 -2.59 -10.72 -0.43
C GLN A 466 -3.41 -9.73 -1.28
N ALA A 467 -2.77 -8.67 -1.75
CA ALA A 467 -3.37 -7.67 -2.64
C ALA A 467 -3.47 -8.12 -4.11
N GLY A 468 -3.13 -9.36 -4.44
CA GLY A 468 -3.18 -9.86 -5.81
C GLY A 468 -2.10 -9.27 -6.73
N VAL A 469 -1.05 -8.68 -6.16
CA VAL A 469 0.09 -8.15 -6.91
C VAL A 469 0.99 -9.31 -7.36
N ILE A 470 1.40 -9.26 -8.63
CA ILE A 470 2.45 -10.12 -9.16
C ILE A 470 3.80 -9.50 -8.79
N ALA A 471 4.31 -9.87 -7.61
CA ALA A 471 5.62 -9.43 -7.14
C ALA A 471 6.76 -10.17 -7.85
N VAL A 472 7.73 -9.41 -8.34
CA VAL A 472 8.93 -9.88 -9.03
C VAL A 472 10.17 -9.12 -8.55
N GLU A 473 11.35 -9.66 -8.80
CA GLU A 473 12.61 -9.13 -8.26
C GLU A 473 13.33 -8.18 -9.21
N THR A 474 13.11 -8.35 -10.52
CA THR A 474 13.86 -7.61 -11.55
C THR A 474 12.97 -6.98 -12.61
N ILE A 475 13.53 -6.02 -13.34
CA ILE A 475 12.87 -5.37 -14.48
C ILE A 475 12.62 -6.41 -15.58
N GLU A 476 13.53 -7.35 -15.79
CA GLU A 476 13.39 -8.43 -16.76
C GLU A 476 12.20 -9.31 -16.42
N GLN A 477 12.06 -9.73 -15.16
CA GLN A 477 10.91 -10.52 -14.71
C GLN A 477 9.60 -9.74 -14.81
N LEU A 478 9.61 -8.43 -14.52
CA LEU A 478 8.44 -7.57 -14.71
C LEU A 478 7.98 -7.61 -16.15
N MET A 479 8.91 -7.47 -17.10
CA MET A 479 8.56 -7.50 -18.51
C MET A 479 8.23 -8.92 -19.00
N ASP A 480 8.87 -9.96 -18.46
CA ASP A 480 8.54 -11.36 -18.75
C ASP A 480 7.07 -11.65 -18.43
N VAL A 481 6.58 -11.18 -17.28
CA VAL A 481 5.16 -11.28 -16.90
C VAL A 481 4.30 -10.35 -17.75
N ALA A 482 4.74 -9.11 -17.98
CA ALA A 482 3.98 -8.11 -18.74
C ALA A 482 3.65 -8.58 -20.16
N GLN A 483 4.56 -9.31 -20.81
CA GLN A 483 4.31 -9.93 -22.12
C GLN A 483 3.09 -10.85 -22.11
N ILE A 484 2.96 -11.71 -21.10
CA ILE A 484 1.86 -12.67 -21.01
C ILE A 484 0.55 -11.93 -20.73
N VAL A 485 0.50 -11.11 -19.68
CA VAL A 485 -0.75 -10.46 -19.26
C VAL A 485 -1.26 -9.42 -20.25
N SER A 486 -0.38 -8.89 -21.11
CA SER A 486 -0.75 -7.90 -22.14
C SER A 486 -1.15 -8.52 -23.48
N SER A 487 -0.86 -9.81 -23.72
CA SER A 487 -1.11 -10.43 -25.03
C SER A 487 -1.81 -11.79 -25.00
N GLN A 488 -1.97 -12.43 -23.84
CA GLN A 488 -2.57 -13.76 -23.73
C GLN A 488 -3.78 -13.76 -22.77
N PRO A 489 -4.77 -14.65 -22.97
CA PRO A 489 -5.81 -14.88 -21.98
C PRO A 489 -5.23 -15.47 -20.69
N LEU A 490 -5.89 -15.25 -19.56
CA LEU A 490 -5.44 -15.81 -18.29
C LEU A 490 -5.66 -17.34 -18.26
N PRO A 491 -4.69 -18.12 -17.73
CA PRO A 491 -4.83 -19.56 -17.56
C PRO A 491 -5.88 -19.88 -16.49
N LYS A 492 -6.69 -20.91 -16.71
CA LYS A 492 -7.74 -21.34 -15.76
C LYS A 492 -7.22 -22.23 -14.62
N GLY A 493 -5.95 -22.61 -14.68
CA GLY A 493 -5.34 -23.50 -13.71
C GLY A 493 -3.84 -23.72 -13.99
N PRO A 494 -3.19 -24.59 -13.21
CA PRO A 494 -1.75 -24.81 -13.27
C PRO A 494 -1.33 -25.88 -14.31
N ALA A 495 -2.27 -26.51 -15.01
CA ALA A 495 -1.95 -27.65 -15.85
C ALA A 495 -1.43 -27.21 -17.23
N LEU A 496 -0.29 -27.77 -17.64
CA LEU A 496 0.42 -27.40 -18.86
C LEU A 496 0.54 -28.59 -19.80
N ALA A 497 0.42 -28.32 -21.09
CA ALA A 497 1.04 -29.17 -22.10
C ALA A 497 2.34 -28.54 -22.58
N VAL A 498 3.40 -29.35 -22.67
CA VAL A 498 4.69 -28.92 -23.22
C VAL A 498 4.79 -29.42 -24.64
N TYR A 499 4.91 -28.52 -25.61
CA TYR A 499 5.21 -28.87 -27.00
C TYR A 499 6.69 -28.62 -27.27
N SER A 500 7.39 -29.59 -27.85
CA SER A 500 8.81 -29.46 -28.18
C SER A 500 9.19 -30.26 -29.42
N ASN A 501 10.21 -29.81 -30.15
CA ASN A 501 10.85 -30.60 -31.22
C ASN A 501 12.00 -31.48 -30.70
N SER A 502 12.23 -31.49 -29.39
CA SER A 502 13.28 -32.24 -28.71
C SER A 502 12.80 -32.76 -27.35
N ALA A 503 12.91 -34.07 -27.14
CA ALA A 503 12.51 -34.71 -25.89
C ALA A 503 13.29 -34.17 -24.68
N ALA A 504 14.58 -33.86 -24.86
CA ALA A 504 15.42 -33.31 -23.81
C ALA A 504 14.92 -31.93 -23.35
N PHE A 505 14.56 -31.04 -24.30
CA PHE A 505 14.01 -29.73 -23.96
C PHE A 505 12.61 -29.83 -23.35
N GLY A 506 11.78 -30.76 -23.82
CA GLY A 506 10.48 -31.01 -23.20
C GLY A 506 10.61 -31.39 -21.71
N LYS A 507 11.62 -32.21 -21.38
CA LYS A 507 11.93 -32.55 -19.99
C LYS A 507 12.47 -31.38 -19.18
N VAL A 508 13.34 -30.54 -19.76
CA VAL A 508 13.84 -29.32 -19.09
C VAL A 508 12.69 -28.40 -18.70
N VAL A 509 11.71 -28.19 -19.59
CA VAL A 509 10.51 -27.39 -19.26
C VAL A 509 9.76 -28.01 -18.09
N ALA A 510 9.56 -29.33 -18.09
CA ALA A 510 8.84 -30.03 -17.03
C ALA A 510 9.56 -29.97 -15.67
N ASP A 511 10.88 -30.13 -15.66
CA ASP A 511 11.71 -30.03 -14.46
C ASP A 511 11.70 -28.60 -13.90
N ASN A 512 11.63 -27.56 -14.76
CA ASN A 512 11.47 -26.17 -14.33
C ASN A 512 10.03 -25.84 -13.87
N ALA A 513 9.01 -26.55 -14.36
CA ALA A 513 7.61 -26.30 -14.01
C ALA A 513 7.27 -26.71 -12.57
N ALA A 514 7.80 -27.83 -12.10
CA ALA A 514 7.45 -28.42 -10.80
C ALA A 514 7.76 -27.52 -9.58
N PRO A 515 8.95 -26.89 -9.45
CA PRO A 515 9.24 -25.98 -8.33
C PRO A 515 8.31 -24.77 -8.23
N HIS A 516 7.69 -24.38 -9.35
CA HIS A 516 6.76 -23.26 -9.41
C HIS A 516 5.28 -23.67 -9.21
N GLY A 517 5.01 -24.95 -8.92
CA GLY A 517 3.67 -25.48 -8.70
C GLY A 517 2.82 -25.62 -9.96
N LEU A 518 3.46 -25.65 -11.14
CA LEU A 518 2.81 -25.98 -12.40
C LEU A 518 2.82 -27.50 -12.60
N VAL A 519 1.74 -28.03 -13.18
CA VAL A 519 1.54 -29.47 -13.38
C VAL A 519 1.66 -29.77 -14.87
N VAL A 520 2.66 -30.55 -15.28
CA VAL A 520 2.76 -30.97 -16.68
C VAL A 520 1.85 -32.17 -16.91
N ASP A 521 0.74 -31.96 -17.61
CA ASP A 521 -0.20 -33.03 -18.00
C ASP A 521 0.44 -33.95 -19.05
N ARG A 522 1.11 -33.34 -20.03
CA ARG A 522 1.73 -34.07 -21.13
C ARG A 522 2.91 -33.33 -21.75
N ILE A 523 3.86 -34.11 -22.26
CA ILE A 523 4.98 -33.64 -23.08
C ILE A 523 4.81 -34.22 -24.47
N VAL A 524 4.63 -33.35 -25.45
CA VAL A 524 4.52 -33.71 -26.87
C VAL A 524 5.84 -33.39 -27.55
N THR A 525 6.50 -34.43 -28.05
CA THR A 525 7.74 -34.30 -28.84
C THR A 525 7.45 -34.57 -30.31
N ASP A 526 7.58 -33.55 -31.15
CA ASP A 526 7.31 -33.64 -32.59
C ASP A 526 8.61 -33.52 -33.41
N GLY A 527 9.18 -34.67 -33.80
CA GLY A 527 10.31 -34.74 -34.73
C GLY A 527 9.93 -34.45 -36.20
N GLY A 528 8.63 -34.29 -36.50
CA GLY A 528 8.13 -33.99 -37.84
C GLY A 528 8.43 -32.58 -38.33
N LEU A 529 8.91 -31.69 -37.45
CA LEU A 529 9.33 -30.33 -37.79
C LEU A 529 10.59 -30.26 -38.67
N TYR A 530 11.24 -31.39 -38.95
CA TYR A 530 12.31 -31.52 -39.95
C TYR A 530 11.81 -31.97 -41.35
N SER A 531 10.49 -32.18 -41.51
CA SER A 531 9.87 -32.49 -42.81
C SER A 531 9.69 -31.23 -43.68
N GLY A 532 9.20 -31.37 -44.91
CA GLY A 532 8.94 -30.22 -45.79
C GLY A 532 7.96 -29.21 -45.18
N LYS A 533 8.16 -27.92 -45.45
CA LYS A 533 7.44 -26.76 -44.87
C LYS A 533 5.93 -26.98 -44.67
N SER A 534 5.19 -27.34 -45.72
CA SER A 534 3.73 -27.53 -45.63
C SER A 534 3.31 -28.65 -44.68
N VAL A 535 4.09 -29.72 -44.62
CA VAL A 535 3.83 -30.87 -43.73
C VAL A 535 4.17 -30.49 -42.28
N ALA A 536 5.29 -29.79 -42.07
CA ALA A 536 5.70 -29.32 -40.76
C ALA A 536 4.67 -28.34 -40.16
N ARG A 537 4.19 -27.37 -40.95
CA ARG A 537 3.18 -26.37 -40.50
C ARG A 537 1.87 -27.05 -40.09
N GLU A 538 1.36 -27.97 -40.91
CA GLU A 538 0.09 -28.65 -40.64
C GLU A 538 0.17 -29.60 -39.44
N ARG A 539 1.32 -30.27 -39.25
CA ARG A 539 1.56 -31.10 -38.05
C ARG A 539 1.62 -30.28 -36.77
N LEU A 540 2.34 -29.16 -36.79
CA LEU A 540 2.39 -28.21 -35.68
C LEU A 540 0.98 -27.76 -35.29
N ARG A 541 0.18 -27.30 -36.28
CA ARG A 541 -1.19 -26.85 -36.06
C ARG A 541 -2.05 -27.93 -35.42
N ARG A 542 -2.09 -29.13 -36.00
CA ARG A 542 -2.90 -30.23 -35.48
C ARG A 542 -2.52 -30.59 -34.06
N SER A 543 -1.23 -30.72 -33.79
CA SER A 543 -0.73 -31.05 -32.45
C SER A 543 -1.14 -29.98 -31.44
N LEU A 544 -0.97 -28.70 -31.76
CA LEU A 544 -1.38 -27.61 -30.87
C LEU A 544 -2.89 -27.58 -30.64
N GLN A 545 -3.70 -27.76 -31.68
CA GLN A 545 -5.17 -27.83 -31.56
C GLN A 545 -5.63 -29.00 -30.68
N GLU A 546 -5.01 -30.17 -30.83
CA GLU A 546 -5.28 -31.33 -29.96
C GLU A 546 -4.94 -31.01 -28.50
N ASN A 547 -3.75 -30.47 -28.21
CA ASN A 547 -3.33 -30.16 -26.85
C ASN A 547 -4.14 -29.02 -26.21
N LEU A 548 -4.40 -27.94 -26.95
CA LEU A 548 -5.19 -26.81 -26.47
C LEU A 548 -6.68 -27.17 -26.33
N GLY A 549 -7.19 -28.15 -27.10
CA GLY A 549 -8.55 -28.65 -26.99
C GLY A 549 -8.82 -29.50 -25.74
N GLU A 550 -7.77 -30.07 -25.13
CA GLU A 550 -7.91 -30.93 -23.95
C GLU A 550 -8.37 -30.17 -22.72
N LYS A 551 -9.38 -30.68 -22.03
CA LYS A 551 -9.93 -30.02 -20.83
C LYS A 551 -8.97 -30.02 -19.65
N SER A 552 -8.02 -30.95 -19.59
CA SER A 552 -7.01 -31.04 -18.53
C SER A 552 -5.85 -30.06 -18.71
N VAL A 553 -5.77 -29.35 -19.84
CA VAL A 553 -4.69 -28.41 -20.15
C VAL A 553 -5.19 -26.98 -20.00
N ASP A 554 -4.51 -26.17 -19.22
CA ASP A 554 -4.84 -24.75 -19.01
C ASP A 554 -3.97 -23.81 -19.84
N ALA A 555 -2.75 -24.22 -20.20
CA ALA A 555 -1.80 -23.45 -21.01
C ALA A 555 -0.83 -24.35 -21.78
N VAL A 556 -0.20 -23.80 -22.83
CA VAL A 556 0.87 -24.48 -23.57
C VAL A 556 2.19 -23.73 -23.48
N VAL A 557 3.27 -24.47 -23.20
CA VAL A 557 4.64 -23.98 -23.34
C VAL A 557 5.26 -24.66 -24.56
N ALA A 558 5.52 -23.88 -25.61
CA ALA A 558 6.20 -24.34 -26.83
C ALA A 558 7.71 -24.09 -26.71
N ALA A 559 8.49 -25.12 -26.35
CA ALA A 559 9.93 -25.03 -26.20
C ALA A 559 10.64 -25.66 -27.40
N MET A 560 11.32 -24.86 -28.21
CA MET A 560 11.80 -25.30 -29.53
C MET A 560 13.23 -24.82 -29.80
N VAL A 561 14.00 -25.65 -30.50
CA VAL A 561 15.23 -25.20 -31.17
C VAL A 561 14.95 -24.84 -32.63
N PRO A 562 15.74 -23.93 -33.25
CA PRO A 562 15.59 -23.60 -34.66
C PRO A 562 15.50 -24.83 -35.56
N SER A 563 14.49 -24.84 -36.43
CA SER A 563 14.34 -25.83 -37.51
C SER A 563 14.67 -25.19 -38.86
N ARG A 564 15.14 -26.00 -39.81
CA ARG A 564 15.35 -25.55 -41.20
C ARG A 564 14.03 -25.47 -41.99
N SER A 565 12.95 -26.08 -41.50
CA SER A 565 11.72 -26.26 -42.27
C SER A 565 10.67 -25.17 -42.06
N LEU A 566 10.68 -24.50 -40.91
CA LEU A 566 9.78 -23.41 -40.55
C LEU A 566 10.58 -22.27 -39.93
N THR A 567 10.23 -21.03 -40.27
CA THR A 567 10.79 -19.87 -39.57
C THR A 567 10.09 -19.66 -38.24
N MET A 568 10.66 -18.80 -37.41
CA MET A 568 10.08 -18.46 -36.11
C MET A 568 8.73 -17.78 -36.24
N GLU A 569 8.59 -16.89 -37.22
CA GLU A 569 7.35 -16.16 -37.52
C GLU A 569 6.25 -17.12 -37.95
N GLU A 570 6.59 -18.15 -38.73
CA GLU A 570 5.63 -19.17 -39.17
C GLU A 570 5.17 -20.09 -38.03
N ILE A 571 6.07 -20.37 -37.09
CA ILE A 571 5.71 -21.08 -35.85
C ILE A 571 4.81 -20.19 -34.99
N ALA A 572 5.16 -18.91 -34.85
CA ALA A 572 4.39 -17.95 -34.07
C ALA A 572 2.98 -17.75 -34.63
N ASP A 573 2.82 -17.65 -35.95
CA ASP A 573 1.51 -17.59 -36.62
C ASP A 573 0.62 -18.76 -36.18
N VAL A 574 1.13 -19.99 -36.23
CA VAL A 574 0.36 -21.18 -35.87
C VAL A 574 0.02 -21.19 -34.37
N LEU A 575 0.97 -20.82 -33.51
CA LEU A 575 0.74 -20.73 -32.06
C LEU A 575 -0.35 -19.71 -31.72
N VAL A 576 -0.28 -18.51 -32.31
CA VAL A 576 -1.26 -17.43 -32.08
C VAL A 576 -2.64 -17.82 -32.61
N GLU A 577 -2.72 -18.39 -33.81
CA GLU A 577 -3.98 -18.92 -34.40
C GLU A 577 -4.63 -19.93 -33.45
N CYS A 578 -3.88 -20.95 -33.02
CA CYS A 578 -4.41 -22.02 -32.15
C CYS A 578 -4.78 -21.51 -30.75
N ALA A 579 -3.98 -20.59 -30.18
CA ALA A 579 -4.25 -19.98 -28.88
C ALA A 579 -5.56 -19.20 -28.89
N ALA A 580 -5.78 -18.40 -29.93
CA ALA A 580 -6.99 -17.61 -30.11
C ALA A 580 -8.23 -18.49 -30.29
N GLU A 581 -8.14 -19.56 -31.09
CA GLU A 581 -9.23 -20.53 -31.27
C GLU A 581 -9.61 -21.25 -29.96
N ALA A 582 -8.63 -21.62 -29.15
CA ALA A 582 -8.86 -22.36 -27.90
C ALA A 582 -9.20 -21.48 -26.70
N GLY A 583 -8.85 -20.19 -26.74
CA GLY A 583 -8.98 -19.27 -25.61
C GLY A 583 -8.09 -19.64 -24.42
N LYS A 584 -6.90 -20.20 -24.68
CA LYS A 584 -5.91 -20.60 -23.67
C LYS A 584 -4.55 -19.97 -23.97
N PRO A 585 -3.78 -19.57 -22.93
CA PRO A 585 -2.49 -18.92 -23.13
C PRO A 585 -1.45 -19.88 -23.73
N VAL A 586 -0.65 -19.32 -24.63
CA VAL A 586 0.53 -19.97 -25.21
C VAL A 586 1.75 -19.08 -25.02
N VAL A 587 2.84 -19.68 -24.54
CA VAL A 587 4.15 -19.02 -24.45
C VAL A 587 5.20 -19.85 -25.20
N ALA A 588 6.16 -19.18 -25.83
CA ALA A 588 7.21 -19.87 -26.58
C ALA A 588 8.59 -19.63 -25.99
N ALA A 589 9.38 -20.68 -25.84
CA ALA A 589 10.78 -20.62 -25.45
C ALA A 589 11.64 -21.09 -26.62
N PHE A 590 12.31 -20.17 -27.30
CA PHE A 590 13.21 -20.46 -28.40
C PHE A 590 14.65 -20.45 -27.92
N THR A 591 15.31 -21.60 -27.97
CA THR A 591 16.65 -21.79 -27.42
C THR A 591 17.64 -22.21 -28.50
N GLY A 592 18.92 -21.89 -28.31
CA GLY A 592 19.97 -22.24 -29.27
C GLY A 592 19.96 -21.42 -30.57
N ILE A 593 19.34 -20.23 -30.55
CA ILE A 593 19.45 -19.25 -31.63
C ILE A 593 20.81 -18.57 -31.52
N LEU A 594 21.65 -18.75 -32.55
CA LEU A 594 22.99 -18.18 -32.63
C LEU A 594 23.06 -16.93 -33.52
N GLU A 595 21.98 -16.60 -34.23
CA GLU A 595 21.90 -15.46 -35.14
C GLU A 595 21.71 -14.16 -34.34
N PRO A 596 22.67 -13.21 -34.39
CA PRO A 596 22.57 -11.96 -33.62
C PRO A 596 21.42 -11.04 -34.05
N SER A 597 20.87 -11.26 -35.26
CA SER A 597 19.75 -10.49 -35.80
C SER A 597 18.39 -10.90 -35.25
N VAL A 598 18.28 -12.07 -34.62
CA VAL A 598 17.02 -12.57 -34.05
C VAL A 598 16.90 -12.07 -32.62
N GLN A 599 15.91 -11.22 -32.39
CA GLN A 599 15.62 -10.71 -31.05
C GLN A 599 14.70 -11.69 -30.29
N LEU A 600 15.12 -12.06 -29.08
CA LEU A 600 14.36 -12.89 -28.14
C LEU A 600 13.92 -12.07 -26.93
N ASP A 601 13.14 -12.70 -26.06
CA ASP A 601 12.56 -12.10 -24.84
C ASP A 601 11.57 -10.97 -25.15
N CYS A 602 10.94 -11.01 -26.32
CA CYS A 602 10.03 -9.99 -26.83
C CYS A 602 8.71 -10.57 -27.36
N LEU A 603 7.71 -9.70 -27.51
CA LEU A 603 6.48 -9.99 -28.22
C LEU A 603 6.74 -10.12 -29.71
N LEU A 604 6.52 -11.32 -30.25
CA LEU A 604 6.62 -11.60 -31.68
C LEU A 604 5.25 -11.44 -32.34
N ALA A 605 5.14 -10.49 -33.26
CA ALA A 605 3.92 -10.29 -34.02
C ALA A 605 3.76 -11.39 -35.10
N PRO A 606 2.52 -11.87 -35.33
CA PRO A 606 2.26 -12.81 -36.42
C PRO A 606 2.50 -12.13 -37.79
N ALA A 607 3.10 -12.85 -38.73
CA ALA A 607 3.39 -12.37 -40.09
C ALA A 607 2.10 -12.04 -40.87
N GLY A 608 0.99 -12.71 -40.55
CA GLY A 608 -0.33 -12.46 -41.11
C GLY A 608 -1.07 -11.24 -40.54
N GLY A 609 -0.53 -10.59 -39.49
CA GLY A 609 -1.09 -9.37 -38.88
C GLY A 609 -2.42 -9.52 -38.13
N SER A 610 -2.94 -10.74 -37.97
CA SER A 610 -4.19 -11.02 -37.26
C SER A 610 -3.92 -11.80 -35.98
N GLY A 611 -4.33 -11.25 -34.83
CA GLY A 611 -4.18 -11.88 -33.50
C GLY A 611 -3.19 -11.16 -32.59
N PRO A 612 -3.25 -11.40 -31.26
CA PRO A 612 -2.32 -10.80 -30.32
C PRO A 612 -0.91 -11.40 -30.49
N PRO A 613 0.15 -10.63 -30.19
CA PRO A 613 1.53 -11.11 -30.35
C PRO A 613 1.88 -12.22 -29.36
N LEU A 614 2.77 -13.12 -29.77
CA LEU A 614 3.23 -14.25 -28.97
C LEU A 614 4.33 -13.83 -27.98
N PRO A 615 4.21 -14.15 -26.68
CA PRO A 615 5.31 -14.03 -25.73
C PRO A 615 6.43 -15.04 -26.05
N CYS A 616 7.59 -14.54 -26.44
CA CYS A 616 8.76 -15.35 -26.76
C CYS A 616 9.88 -15.13 -25.75
N TYR A 617 10.50 -16.21 -25.30
CA TYR A 617 11.59 -16.21 -24.32
C TYR A 617 12.82 -16.91 -24.87
N SER A 618 14.00 -16.46 -24.47
CA SER A 618 15.28 -17.13 -24.77
C SER A 618 15.52 -18.35 -23.88
N SER A 619 14.83 -18.44 -22.74
CA SER A 619 14.97 -19.53 -21.77
C SER A 619 13.62 -20.14 -21.39
N ALA A 620 13.58 -21.47 -21.29
CA ALA A 620 12.42 -22.20 -20.79
C ALA A 620 12.11 -21.86 -19.33
N GLY A 621 13.13 -21.63 -18.51
CA GLY A 621 12.96 -21.25 -17.10
C GLY A 621 12.23 -19.92 -16.94
N SER A 622 12.61 -18.89 -17.71
CA SER A 622 11.95 -17.58 -17.69
C SER A 622 10.48 -17.68 -18.14
N ALA A 623 10.21 -18.41 -19.23
CA ALA A 623 8.85 -18.63 -19.73
C ALA A 623 7.95 -19.29 -18.67
N VAL A 624 8.47 -20.35 -18.04
CA VAL A 624 7.76 -21.11 -17.00
C VAL A 624 7.56 -20.28 -15.74
N ALA A 625 8.58 -19.54 -15.29
CA ALA A 625 8.49 -18.70 -14.10
C ALA A 625 7.48 -17.56 -14.28
N ALA A 626 7.47 -16.91 -15.45
CA ALA A 626 6.51 -15.86 -15.80
C ALA A 626 5.08 -16.42 -15.88
N LEU A 627 4.89 -17.56 -16.55
CA LEU A 627 3.59 -18.22 -16.63
C LEU A 627 3.09 -18.64 -15.24
N ALA A 628 3.98 -19.16 -14.38
CA ALA A 628 3.63 -19.50 -13.01
C ALA A 628 3.15 -18.30 -12.21
N ALA A 629 3.77 -17.13 -12.40
CA ALA A 629 3.35 -15.90 -11.76
C ALA A 629 1.93 -15.49 -12.20
N VAL A 630 1.64 -15.61 -13.49
CA VAL A 630 0.29 -15.35 -14.04
C VAL A 630 -0.74 -16.38 -13.56
N VAL A 631 -0.38 -17.67 -13.46
CA VAL A 631 -1.26 -18.71 -12.88
C VAL A 631 -1.58 -18.42 -11.42
N ARG A 632 -0.61 -17.98 -10.61
CA ARG A 632 -0.86 -17.60 -9.22
C ARG A 632 -1.83 -16.41 -9.13
N TYR A 633 -1.66 -15.41 -9.99
CA TYR A 633 -2.58 -14.29 -10.09
C TYR A 633 -3.99 -14.72 -10.53
N ALA A 634 -4.12 -15.55 -11.56
CA ALA A 634 -5.40 -16.05 -12.02
C ALA A 634 -6.14 -16.84 -10.92
N LYS A 635 -5.42 -17.69 -10.17
CA LYS A 635 -5.96 -18.37 -8.99
C LYS A 635 -6.42 -17.40 -7.89
N TRP A 636 -5.68 -16.32 -7.66
CA TRP A 636 -6.09 -15.30 -6.71
C TRP A 636 -7.35 -14.56 -7.19
N LEU A 637 -7.46 -14.29 -8.49
CA LEU A 637 -8.61 -13.61 -9.09
C LEU A 637 -9.90 -14.47 -9.00
N ASP A 638 -9.80 -15.77 -9.24
CA ASP A 638 -10.92 -16.72 -9.19
C ASP A 638 -11.33 -17.11 -7.76
N ARG A 639 -10.49 -16.81 -6.77
CA ARG A 639 -10.72 -17.16 -5.37
C ARG A 639 -11.81 -16.28 -4.77
N ASP A 640 -12.67 -16.89 -3.94
CA ASP A 640 -13.52 -16.13 -3.02
C ASP A 640 -12.65 -15.42 -1.98
N GLN A 641 -12.57 -14.11 -2.13
CA GLN A 641 -11.84 -13.22 -1.24
C GLN A 641 -12.48 -13.14 0.16
N GLY A 642 -13.69 -13.70 0.33
CA GLY A 642 -14.39 -13.82 1.59
C GLY A 642 -14.73 -12.48 2.24
N MET A 643 -15.37 -12.56 3.42
CA MET A 643 -15.50 -11.42 4.31
C MET A 643 -14.35 -11.41 5.32
N PHE A 644 -13.92 -10.21 5.71
CA PHE A 644 -12.98 -10.04 6.83
C PHE A 644 -13.60 -10.60 8.12
N VAL A 645 -12.78 -11.26 8.94
CA VAL A 645 -13.28 -11.93 10.15
C VAL A 645 -13.54 -10.91 11.26
N GLU A 646 -14.74 -10.97 11.83
CA GLU A 646 -15.14 -10.23 13.04
C GLU A 646 -15.40 -11.22 14.17
N PRO A 647 -14.41 -11.50 15.04
CA PRO A 647 -14.57 -12.41 16.17
C PRO A 647 -15.64 -11.89 17.14
N ARG A 648 -16.49 -12.79 17.63
CA ARG A 648 -17.50 -12.45 18.63
C ARG A 648 -16.88 -12.27 20.01
N GLY A 649 -17.47 -11.37 20.80
CA GLY A 649 -17.14 -11.17 22.22
C GLY A 649 -15.91 -10.29 22.47
N CYS A 650 -15.47 -9.49 21.49
CA CYS A 650 -14.38 -8.53 21.68
C CYS A 650 -14.89 -7.25 22.38
N ASP A 651 -14.29 -6.88 23.50
CA ASP A 651 -14.55 -5.64 24.23
C ASP A 651 -13.55 -4.55 23.83
N ARG A 652 -13.84 -3.86 22.71
CA ARG A 652 -12.99 -2.81 22.14
C ARG A 652 -12.85 -1.60 23.05
N GLU A 653 -13.96 -1.16 23.64
CA GLU A 653 -14.01 0.04 24.48
C GLU A 653 -13.26 -0.18 25.80
N GLY A 654 -13.49 -1.31 26.47
CA GLY A 654 -12.79 -1.64 27.70
C GLY A 654 -11.30 -1.87 27.48
N THR A 655 -10.91 -2.46 26.35
CA THR A 655 -9.48 -2.62 25.98
C THR A 655 -8.82 -1.26 25.77
N ARG A 656 -9.45 -0.35 25.03
CA ARG A 656 -8.93 1.03 24.84
C ARG A 656 -8.77 1.75 26.17
N ALA A 657 -9.79 1.73 27.04
CA ALA A 657 -9.72 2.37 28.35
C ALA A 657 -8.63 1.77 29.25
N GLN A 658 -8.38 0.46 29.16
CA GLN A 658 -7.28 -0.19 29.86
C GLN A 658 -5.92 0.25 29.33
N ILE A 659 -5.73 0.26 28.01
CA ILE A 659 -4.50 0.72 27.35
C ILE A 659 -4.22 2.18 27.71
N GLU A 660 -5.21 3.07 27.66
CA GLU A 660 -5.07 4.48 28.04
C GLU A 660 -4.57 4.65 29.48
N ARG A 661 -5.08 3.85 30.42
CA ARG A 661 -4.60 3.84 31.82
C ARG A 661 -3.14 3.37 31.91
N LEU A 662 -2.78 2.30 31.22
CA LEU A 662 -1.42 1.76 31.24
C LEU A 662 -0.42 2.73 30.58
N LEU A 663 -0.84 3.41 29.51
CA LEU A 663 -0.06 4.42 28.80
C LEU A 663 0.17 5.71 29.59
N ALA A 664 -0.61 6.01 30.63
CA ALA A 664 -0.41 7.19 31.47
C ALA A 664 1.00 7.26 32.09
N SER A 665 1.66 6.10 32.23
CA SER A 665 3.03 5.98 32.72
C SER A 665 4.11 6.09 31.63
N VAL A 666 3.73 5.98 30.35
CA VAL A 666 4.65 5.95 29.21
C VAL A 666 4.98 7.36 28.74
N ARG A 667 6.27 7.67 28.56
CA ARG A 667 6.74 8.97 28.03
C ARG A 667 7.55 8.76 26.76
N GLY A 668 7.37 9.64 25.77
CA GLY A 668 8.13 9.58 24.54
C GLY A 668 7.85 8.31 23.72
N GLU A 669 8.90 7.77 23.12
CA GLU A 669 8.90 6.54 22.32
C GLU A 669 9.17 5.27 23.15
N GLN A 670 9.16 5.36 24.49
CA GLN A 670 9.46 4.23 25.36
C GLN A 670 8.44 3.09 25.17
N LEU A 671 8.94 1.85 25.20
CA LEU A 671 8.12 0.65 25.33
C LEU A 671 8.08 0.18 26.77
N VAL A 672 6.89 -0.19 27.24
CA VAL A 672 6.68 -0.79 28.56
C VAL A 672 6.17 -2.21 28.37
N ARG A 673 6.88 -3.16 28.98
CA ARG A 673 6.45 -4.55 29.07
C ARG A 673 5.40 -4.67 30.16
N LEU A 674 4.25 -5.25 29.81
CA LEU A 674 3.21 -5.58 30.77
C LEU A 674 3.62 -6.80 31.60
N ASP A 675 3.19 -6.86 32.85
CA ASP A 675 3.31 -8.09 33.62
C ASP A 675 2.33 -9.18 33.12
N ASP A 676 2.50 -10.41 33.61
CA ASP A 676 1.73 -11.55 33.13
C ASP A 676 0.23 -11.42 33.46
N GLY A 677 -0.12 -10.74 34.55
CA GLY A 677 -1.51 -10.49 34.97
C GLY A 677 -2.18 -9.41 34.12
N GLU A 678 -1.51 -8.29 33.92
CA GLU A 678 -1.94 -7.20 33.03
C GLU A 678 -2.11 -7.70 31.59
N SER A 679 -1.15 -8.50 31.11
CA SER A 679 -1.19 -9.13 29.78
C SER A 679 -2.41 -10.05 29.65
N ALA A 680 -2.66 -10.91 30.63
CA ALA A 680 -3.79 -11.83 30.63
C ALA A 680 -5.14 -11.09 30.68
N GLU A 681 -5.29 -10.05 31.50
CA GLU A 681 -6.50 -9.23 31.56
C GLU A 681 -6.79 -8.55 30.22
N LEU A 682 -5.77 -7.94 29.61
CA LEU A 682 -5.89 -7.27 28.33
C LEU A 682 -6.30 -8.24 27.21
N LEU A 683 -5.63 -9.40 27.12
CA LEU A 683 -5.90 -10.43 26.10
C LEU A 683 -7.30 -11.07 26.29
N ALA A 684 -7.75 -11.26 27.53
CA ALA A 684 -9.05 -11.84 27.84
C ALA A 684 -10.22 -11.03 27.27
N ARG A 685 -10.08 -9.70 27.11
CA ARG A 685 -11.10 -8.84 26.48
C ARG A 685 -11.35 -9.15 25.01
N TYR A 686 -10.39 -9.80 24.34
CA TYR A 686 -10.53 -10.31 22.97
C TYR A 686 -10.84 -11.81 22.93
N GLY A 687 -11.12 -12.43 24.09
CA GLY A 687 -11.35 -13.87 24.22
C GLY A 687 -10.08 -14.70 24.09
N ILE A 688 -8.90 -14.10 24.25
CA ILE A 688 -7.61 -14.79 24.21
C ILE A 688 -7.23 -15.20 25.63
N ALA A 689 -7.34 -16.48 25.94
CA ALA A 689 -7.06 -17.02 27.27
C ALA A 689 -5.63 -17.56 27.39
N VAL A 690 -4.89 -17.05 28.37
CA VAL A 690 -3.55 -17.53 28.76
C VAL A 690 -3.68 -18.50 29.93
N VAL A 691 -2.91 -19.59 29.92
CA VAL A 691 -2.92 -20.57 31.02
C VAL A 691 -2.31 -19.91 32.27
N PRO A 692 -3.04 -19.80 33.40
CA PRO A 692 -2.53 -19.13 34.59
C PRO A 692 -1.27 -19.81 35.14
N SER A 693 -0.24 -19.02 35.45
CA SER A 693 0.92 -19.43 36.24
C SER A 693 0.96 -18.66 37.55
N VAL A 694 1.56 -19.26 38.57
CA VAL A 694 1.70 -18.67 39.90
C VAL A 694 3.16 -18.76 40.33
N VAL A 695 3.80 -17.60 40.49
CA VAL A 695 5.12 -17.49 41.11
C VAL A 695 4.97 -17.75 42.61
N PHE A 696 5.89 -18.52 43.19
CA PHE A 696 5.86 -18.89 44.61
C PHE A 696 7.17 -18.53 45.32
N GLY A 697 7.09 -18.22 46.62
CA GLY A 697 8.25 -17.92 47.45
C GLY A 697 8.89 -19.17 48.04
N ASP A 698 8.07 -20.09 48.51
CA ASP A 698 8.48 -21.34 49.14
C ASP A 698 7.73 -22.58 48.60
N ASP A 699 8.16 -23.75 49.05
CA ASP A 699 7.66 -25.04 48.58
C ASP A 699 6.19 -25.29 48.96
N ASP A 700 5.69 -24.71 50.07
CA ASP A 700 4.30 -24.87 50.50
C ASP A 700 3.36 -23.95 49.71
N ASP A 701 3.79 -22.73 49.41
CA ASP A 701 3.12 -21.83 48.46
C ASP A 701 2.95 -22.49 47.08
N ALA A 702 3.98 -23.21 46.61
CA ALA A 702 3.96 -23.92 45.33
C ALA A 702 2.91 -25.04 45.33
N VAL A 703 2.81 -25.81 46.42
CA VAL A 703 1.81 -26.88 46.57
C VAL A 703 0.39 -26.29 46.65
N ALA A 704 0.19 -25.23 47.44
CA ALA A 704 -1.10 -24.55 47.51
C ALA A 704 -1.52 -23.95 46.16
N ALA A 705 -0.57 -23.46 45.37
CA ALA A 705 -0.83 -23.03 44.00
C ALA A 705 -1.22 -24.20 43.09
N ALA A 706 -0.52 -25.33 43.17
CA ALA A 706 -0.84 -26.53 42.40
C ALA A 706 -2.23 -27.09 42.72
N GLU A 707 -2.64 -27.09 44.00
CA GLU A 707 -3.98 -27.51 44.42
C GLU A 707 -5.09 -26.63 43.82
N ARG A 708 -4.85 -25.32 43.69
CA ARG A 708 -5.80 -24.39 43.05
C ARG A 708 -5.84 -24.54 41.53
N LEU A 709 -4.68 -24.77 40.90
CA LEU A 709 -4.54 -24.91 39.45
C LEU A 709 -5.03 -26.28 38.94
N GLY A 710 -4.98 -27.29 39.80
CA GLY A 710 -5.30 -28.68 39.48
C GLY A 710 -4.09 -29.46 38.96
N TRP A 711 -3.99 -30.72 39.38
CA TRP A 711 -2.94 -31.65 38.96
C TRP A 711 -3.31 -32.34 37.62
N PRO A 712 -2.32 -32.72 36.78
CA PRO A 712 -0.88 -32.49 36.95
C PRO A 712 -0.46 -31.04 36.63
N VAL A 713 0.66 -30.62 37.21
CA VAL A 713 1.25 -29.28 37.03
C VAL A 713 2.64 -29.33 36.41
N VAL A 714 3.08 -28.17 35.96
CA VAL A 714 4.39 -27.91 35.39
C VAL A 714 5.13 -26.92 36.27
N LEU A 715 6.40 -27.21 36.57
CA LEU A 715 7.31 -26.30 37.26
C LEU A 715 8.23 -25.63 36.23
N LYS A 716 8.32 -24.29 36.27
CA LYS A 716 9.15 -23.49 35.35
C LYS A 716 9.97 -22.45 36.10
N THR A 717 11.07 -22.03 35.49
CA THR A 717 11.82 -20.84 35.92
C THR A 717 11.21 -19.58 35.31
N THR A 718 11.28 -18.46 36.02
CA THR A 718 10.88 -17.14 35.51
C THR A 718 11.99 -16.47 34.69
N ASP A 719 13.19 -17.06 34.62
CA ASP A 719 14.30 -16.55 33.83
C ASP A 719 13.95 -16.57 32.33
N PRO A 720 13.91 -15.42 31.63
CA PRO A 720 13.54 -15.35 30.21
C PRO A 720 14.39 -16.24 29.29
N ALA A 721 15.68 -16.44 29.59
CA ALA A 721 16.57 -17.24 28.76
C ALA A 721 16.35 -18.75 28.92
N LEU A 722 15.78 -19.19 30.05
CA LEU A 722 15.66 -20.60 30.42
C LEU A 722 14.22 -21.09 30.49
N ARG A 723 13.22 -20.21 30.59
CA ARG A 723 11.81 -20.58 30.82
C ARG A 723 11.16 -21.44 29.73
N HIS A 724 11.79 -21.57 28.57
CA HIS A 724 11.35 -22.44 27.46
C HIS A 724 12.30 -23.60 27.14
N ARG A 725 13.39 -23.77 27.91
CA ARG A 725 14.48 -24.71 27.64
C ARG A 725 14.39 -25.95 28.53
N LEU A 726 13.61 -26.96 28.08
CA LEU A 726 13.54 -28.27 28.74
C LEU A 726 14.92 -28.95 28.79
N ASP A 727 15.71 -28.80 27.75
CA ASP A 727 17.05 -29.36 27.58
C ASP A 727 18.06 -28.82 28.60
N LEU A 728 17.86 -27.59 29.09
CA LEU A 728 18.68 -26.96 30.13
C LEU A 728 18.06 -27.08 31.54
N GLY A 729 16.99 -27.86 31.70
CA GLY A 729 16.34 -28.08 33.00
C GLY A 729 15.48 -26.90 33.49
N GLY A 730 15.17 -25.93 32.62
CA GLY A 730 14.34 -24.76 32.93
C GLY A 730 12.84 -25.06 33.05
N VAL A 731 12.42 -26.30 32.75
CA VAL A 731 11.02 -26.75 32.80
C VAL A 731 10.97 -28.21 33.24
N ARG A 732 10.05 -28.55 34.16
CA ARG A 732 9.73 -29.92 34.58
C ARG A 732 8.23 -30.17 34.39
N LEU A 733 7.91 -31.18 33.58
CA LEU A 733 6.55 -31.55 33.21
C LEU A 733 6.04 -32.71 34.08
N ASP A 734 4.74 -32.97 34.01
CA ASP A 734 4.09 -34.19 34.50
C ASP A 734 4.25 -34.41 36.01
N ILE A 735 4.08 -33.34 36.78
CA ILE A 735 4.12 -33.40 38.24
C ILE A 735 2.70 -33.69 38.73
N GLU A 736 2.46 -34.88 39.27
CA GLU A 736 1.12 -35.37 39.63
C GLU A 736 0.73 -35.11 41.10
N ASP A 737 1.70 -34.84 41.97
CA ASP A 737 1.48 -34.73 43.41
C ASP A 737 2.45 -33.77 44.12
N ALA A 738 2.11 -33.41 45.36
CA ALA A 738 2.86 -32.46 46.19
C ALA A 738 4.30 -32.90 46.49
N ASP A 739 4.55 -34.19 46.71
CA ASP A 739 5.90 -34.69 47.03
C ASP A 739 6.80 -34.66 45.79
N SER A 740 6.24 -34.99 44.62
CA SER A 740 6.88 -34.87 43.31
C SER A 740 7.21 -33.42 43.00
N LEU A 741 6.32 -32.47 43.33
CA LEU A 741 6.58 -31.04 43.17
C LEU A 741 7.75 -30.57 44.02
N ARG A 742 7.77 -30.87 45.33
CA ARG A 742 8.87 -30.49 46.24
C ARG A 742 10.22 -31.07 45.77
N ARG A 743 10.23 -32.34 45.35
CA ARG A 743 11.43 -32.96 44.76
C ARG A 743 11.86 -32.25 43.47
N GLY A 744 10.91 -31.92 42.60
CA GLY A 744 11.12 -31.17 41.37
C GLY A 744 11.77 -29.81 41.63
N ILE A 745 11.25 -29.06 42.61
CA ILE A 745 11.79 -27.75 43.04
C ILE A 745 13.24 -27.90 43.50
N ALA A 746 13.53 -28.84 44.40
CA ALA A 746 14.89 -29.04 44.91
C ALA A 746 15.88 -29.51 43.83
N GLN A 747 15.44 -30.31 42.86
CA GLN A 747 16.27 -30.71 41.71
C GLN A 747 16.50 -29.55 40.75
N MET A 748 15.47 -28.76 40.47
CA MET A 748 15.55 -27.63 39.55
C MET A 748 16.41 -26.49 40.10
N ARG A 749 16.31 -26.16 41.40
CA ARG A 749 17.23 -25.19 42.04
C ARG A 749 18.69 -25.60 41.88
N ARG A 750 19.02 -26.88 42.07
CA ARG A 750 20.38 -27.41 41.87
C ARG A 750 20.83 -27.35 40.41
N ALA A 751 19.94 -27.66 39.48
CA ALA A 751 20.25 -27.61 38.05
C ALA A 751 20.49 -26.18 37.55
N LEU A 752 19.78 -25.20 38.13
CA LEU A 752 19.84 -23.80 37.74
C LEU A 752 20.91 -22.98 38.50
N GLU A 753 21.52 -23.53 39.56
CA GLU A 753 22.57 -22.88 40.36
C GLU A 753 23.69 -22.24 39.52
N PRO A 754 24.21 -22.86 38.42
CA PRO A 754 25.22 -22.23 37.56
C PRO A 754 24.73 -20.96 36.83
N TYR A 755 23.41 -20.79 36.70
CA TYR A 755 22.76 -19.68 36.03
C TYR A 755 22.17 -18.66 37.01
N GLY A 756 22.31 -18.90 38.33
CA GLY A 756 21.80 -18.05 39.40
C GLY A 756 20.70 -18.71 40.24
N SER A 757 19.85 -17.90 40.87
CA SER A 757 18.69 -18.36 41.65
C SER A 757 17.41 -17.67 41.17
N PRO A 758 16.98 -17.95 39.93
CA PRO A 758 15.76 -17.35 39.40
C PRO A 758 14.54 -17.81 40.19
N ALA A 759 13.51 -16.95 40.23
CA ALA A 759 12.22 -17.35 40.79
C ALA A 759 11.61 -18.47 39.93
N MET A 760 10.69 -19.21 40.54
CA MET A 760 10.00 -20.33 39.89
C MET A 760 8.50 -20.13 39.96
N GLU A 761 7.81 -20.73 39.00
CA GLU A 761 6.36 -20.69 38.87
C GLU A 761 5.79 -22.10 38.68
N VAL A 762 4.57 -22.29 39.19
CA VAL A 762 3.74 -23.47 38.92
C VAL A 762 2.65 -23.08 37.94
N GLN A 763 2.42 -23.91 36.92
CA GLN A 763 1.38 -23.72 35.91
C GLN A 763 0.61 -25.02 35.72
N ALA A 764 -0.70 -24.95 35.45
CA ALA A 764 -1.49 -26.12 35.07
C ALA A 764 -0.90 -26.78 33.80
N MET A 765 -0.85 -28.12 33.77
CA MET A 765 -0.33 -28.82 32.60
C MET A 765 -1.36 -28.78 31.45
N ALA A 766 -0.96 -28.22 30.32
CA ALA A 766 -1.75 -28.28 29.11
C ALA A 766 -1.64 -29.68 28.44
N PRO A 767 -2.68 -30.12 27.71
CA PRO A 767 -2.63 -31.38 26.97
C PRO A 767 -1.45 -31.45 26.00
N VAL A 768 -0.95 -32.67 25.76
CA VAL A 768 0.10 -32.92 24.77
C VAL A 768 -0.37 -32.48 23.39
N GLY A 769 0.49 -31.77 22.67
CA GLY A 769 0.17 -31.20 21.37
C GLY A 769 1.39 -30.67 20.65
N GLN A 770 1.16 -30.11 19.46
CA GLN A 770 2.20 -29.48 18.67
C GLN A 770 2.46 -28.06 19.17
N ALA A 771 3.70 -27.76 19.50
CA ALA A 771 4.11 -26.42 19.90
C ALA A 771 4.19 -25.50 18.68
N CYS A 772 3.51 -24.37 18.76
CA CYS A 772 3.41 -23.30 17.78
C CYS A 772 3.79 -21.96 18.43
N THR A 773 4.00 -20.94 17.61
CA THR A 773 4.27 -19.59 18.06
C THR A 773 3.51 -18.58 17.21
N PHE A 774 2.98 -17.55 17.86
CA PHE A 774 2.43 -16.37 17.20
C PHE A 774 3.21 -15.14 17.63
N ARG A 775 3.50 -14.26 16.69
CA ARG A 775 4.16 -12.98 16.97
C ARG A 775 3.49 -11.88 16.19
N ALA A 776 3.06 -10.83 16.88
CA ALA A 776 2.40 -9.69 16.26
C ALA A 776 3.12 -8.40 16.65
N ILE A 777 3.75 -7.74 15.68
CA ILE A 777 4.48 -6.49 15.89
C ILE A 777 3.71 -5.31 15.33
N GLU A 778 3.94 -4.12 15.86
CA GLU A 778 3.54 -2.86 15.26
C GLU A 778 4.74 -2.28 14.51
N ASP A 779 4.77 -2.50 13.20
CA ASP A 779 5.83 -2.05 12.30
C ASP A 779 5.67 -0.57 11.92
N PRO A 780 6.74 0.24 11.91
CA PRO A 780 6.66 1.65 11.54
C PRO A 780 6.18 1.92 10.11
N LEU A 781 6.43 1.01 9.16
CA LEU A 781 6.08 1.14 7.76
C LEU A 781 4.78 0.39 7.43
N LEU A 782 4.69 -0.90 7.75
CA LEU A 782 3.57 -1.78 7.39
C LEU A 782 2.37 -1.66 8.36
N GLY A 783 2.60 -1.17 9.58
CA GLY A 783 1.62 -1.27 10.67
C GLY A 783 1.64 -2.66 11.30
N PRO A 784 0.48 -3.25 11.67
CA PRO A 784 0.46 -4.54 12.32
C PRO A 784 0.94 -5.64 11.36
N VAL A 785 1.89 -6.44 11.81
CA VAL A 785 2.35 -7.65 11.11
C VAL A 785 2.18 -8.83 12.04
N VAL A 786 1.36 -9.80 11.65
CA VAL A 786 1.11 -11.02 12.41
C VAL A 786 1.87 -12.18 11.78
N SER A 787 2.58 -12.93 12.61
CA SER A 787 3.45 -14.02 12.22
C SER A 787 3.05 -15.31 12.91
N PHE A 788 3.13 -16.43 12.20
CA PHE A 788 2.85 -17.76 12.72
C PHE A 788 3.93 -18.74 12.28
N GLY A 789 4.32 -19.62 13.19
CA GLY A 789 5.28 -20.68 12.94
C GLY A 789 5.14 -21.83 13.94
N LEU A 790 5.83 -22.92 13.66
CA LEU A 790 6.00 -24.02 14.61
C LEU A 790 7.10 -23.64 15.59
N ALA A 791 6.95 -23.93 16.88
CA ALA A 791 7.99 -23.58 17.85
C ALA A 791 9.20 -24.53 17.73
N GLY A 792 10.41 -23.97 17.80
CA GLY A 792 11.66 -24.73 17.88
C GLY A 792 12.82 -24.09 17.11
N ASP A 793 14.04 -24.36 17.55
CA ASP A 793 15.25 -23.72 17.01
C ASP A 793 15.46 -23.98 15.51
N ALA A 794 15.16 -25.18 15.03
CA ALA A 794 15.26 -25.49 13.60
C ALA A 794 14.30 -24.66 12.73
N VAL A 795 13.11 -24.34 13.24
CA VAL A 795 12.14 -23.49 12.53
C VAL A 795 12.63 -22.04 12.49
N ASN A 796 13.17 -21.56 13.63
CA ASN A 796 13.77 -20.22 13.72
C ASN A 796 14.99 -20.07 12.80
N LEU A 797 15.85 -21.09 12.71
CA LEU A 797 17.05 -21.08 11.87
C LEU A 797 16.73 -21.15 10.37
N LEU A 798 15.67 -21.86 9.98
CA LEU A 798 15.23 -22.00 8.59
C LEU A 798 14.30 -20.87 8.13
N ASP A 799 13.97 -19.94 9.03
CA ASP A 799 13.01 -18.85 8.81
C ASP A 799 11.67 -19.37 8.25
N ASP A 800 11.20 -20.51 8.77
CA ASP A 800 9.94 -21.14 8.33
C ASP A 800 8.73 -20.52 9.03
N TRP A 801 8.49 -19.25 8.72
CA TRP A 801 7.42 -18.42 9.24
C TRP A 801 6.45 -18.00 8.14
N ALA A 802 5.19 -17.82 8.52
CA ALA A 802 4.23 -17.06 7.74
C ALA A 802 4.11 -15.66 8.33
N HIS A 803 4.13 -14.62 7.50
CA HIS A 803 3.93 -13.22 7.91
C HIS A 803 2.78 -12.61 7.11
N TRP A 804 1.79 -12.01 7.76
CA TRP A 804 0.58 -11.51 7.13
C TRP A 804 0.21 -10.15 7.71
N VAL A 805 -0.32 -9.26 6.87
CA VAL A 805 -0.73 -7.90 7.26
C VAL A 805 -2.27 -7.83 7.32
N PRO A 806 -2.88 -7.47 8.47
CA PRO A 806 -4.33 -7.26 8.59
C PRO A 806 -4.89 -6.19 7.64
N PRO A 807 -6.19 -6.23 7.31
CA PRO A 807 -7.20 -7.22 7.76
C PRO A 807 -7.15 -8.54 6.96
N LEU A 808 -7.55 -9.64 7.59
CA LEU A 808 -7.55 -10.99 7.00
C LEU A 808 -8.97 -11.56 6.88
N SER A 809 -9.29 -12.17 5.75
CA SER A 809 -10.51 -12.96 5.53
C SER A 809 -10.43 -14.34 6.20
N VAL A 810 -11.55 -15.07 6.23
CA VAL A 810 -11.57 -16.47 6.68
C VAL A 810 -10.59 -17.32 5.86
N THR A 811 -10.60 -17.13 4.55
CA THR A 811 -9.74 -17.89 3.64
C THR A 811 -8.27 -17.49 3.84
N ASP A 812 -7.99 -16.22 4.14
CA ASP A 812 -6.63 -15.74 4.45
C ASP A 812 -6.08 -16.42 5.72
N LEU A 813 -6.88 -16.53 6.77
CA LEU A 813 -6.48 -17.22 8.01
C LEU A 813 -6.22 -18.71 7.79
N HIS A 814 -7.04 -19.35 6.95
CA HIS A 814 -6.85 -20.74 6.56
C HIS A 814 -5.48 -20.97 5.90
N ASP A 815 -5.09 -20.08 4.98
CA ASP A 815 -3.78 -20.16 4.33
C ASP A 815 -2.65 -19.76 5.27
N PHE A 816 -2.86 -18.77 6.14
CA PHE A 816 -1.88 -18.28 7.10
C PHE A 816 -1.35 -19.40 8.01
N ILE A 817 -2.25 -20.22 8.57
CA ILE A 817 -1.88 -21.35 9.44
C ILE A 817 -1.19 -22.48 8.66
N ARG A 818 -1.46 -22.60 7.35
CA ARG A 818 -0.91 -23.65 6.46
C ARG A 818 0.35 -23.22 5.72
N ALA A 819 0.70 -21.93 5.75
CA ALA A 819 1.79 -21.38 4.98
C ALA A 819 3.19 -21.87 5.41
N PRO A 820 3.52 -22.07 6.70
CA PRO A 820 4.80 -22.64 7.09
C PRO A 820 4.94 -24.06 6.54
N ARG A 821 6.13 -24.43 6.06
CA ARG A 821 6.41 -25.78 5.52
C ARG A 821 6.25 -26.86 6.60
N ALA A 822 6.61 -26.54 7.84
CA ALA A 822 6.45 -27.40 9.00
C ALA A 822 4.99 -27.55 9.45
N SER A 823 4.03 -26.78 8.90
CA SER A 823 2.60 -26.88 9.23
C SER A 823 2.00 -28.25 8.92
N LEU A 824 2.64 -29.06 8.08
CA LEU A 824 2.28 -30.47 7.85
C LEU A 824 2.14 -31.27 9.16
N LYS A 825 2.90 -30.91 10.20
CA LYS A 825 2.79 -31.54 11.54
C LYS A 825 1.44 -31.32 12.21
N LEU A 826 0.73 -30.24 11.88
CA LEU A 826 -0.59 -29.93 12.42
C LEU A 826 -1.64 -30.96 11.98
N PHE A 827 -1.43 -31.62 10.83
CA PHE A 827 -2.37 -32.59 10.25
C PHE A 827 -2.04 -34.05 10.59
N GLY A 828 -1.13 -34.26 11.54
CA GLY A 828 -0.64 -35.57 11.95
C GLY A 828 0.66 -35.96 11.25
N TYR A 829 1.65 -36.37 12.03
CA TYR A 829 2.98 -36.74 11.53
C TYR A 829 3.59 -37.82 12.41
N GLN A 830 4.13 -38.90 11.80
CA GLN A 830 4.80 -40.01 12.49
C GLN A 830 4.00 -40.61 13.68
N GLY A 831 2.68 -40.73 13.54
CA GLY A 831 1.80 -41.30 14.56
C GLY A 831 1.25 -40.31 15.60
N LEU A 832 1.66 -39.03 15.55
CA LEU A 832 1.00 -37.97 16.31
C LEU A 832 -0.38 -37.64 15.72
N PRO A 833 -1.41 -37.40 16.54
CA PRO A 833 -2.73 -37.03 16.07
C PRO A 833 -2.73 -35.63 15.42
N ALA A 834 -3.68 -35.39 14.53
CA ALA A 834 -3.95 -34.05 14.02
C ALA A 834 -4.42 -33.13 15.17
N VAL A 835 -4.06 -31.86 15.08
CA VAL A 835 -4.46 -30.83 16.04
C VAL A 835 -5.78 -30.17 15.60
N ASP A 836 -6.42 -29.46 16.53
CA ASP A 836 -7.54 -28.59 16.21
C ASP A 836 -7.05 -27.32 15.51
N VAL A 837 -6.96 -27.38 14.18
CA VAL A 837 -6.53 -26.25 13.36
C VAL A 837 -7.54 -25.10 13.40
N ALA A 838 -8.83 -25.37 13.60
CA ALA A 838 -9.85 -24.34 13.70
C ALA A 838 -9.64 -23.47 14.96
N ALA A 839 -9.19 -24.06 16.06
CA ALA A 839 -8.80 -23.31 17.25
C ALA A 839 -7.59 -22.39 17.02
N LEU A 840 -6.63 -22.79 16.19
CA LEU A 840 -5.51 -21.94 15.78
C LEU A 840 -5.96 -20.79 14.87
N GLU A 841 -6.89 -21.07 13.95
CA GLU A 841 -7.50 -20.06 13.07
C GLU A 841 -8.31 -19.02 13.87
N ASP A 842 -9.10 -19.43 14.87
CA ASP A 842 -9.83 -18.51 15.77
C ASP A 842 -8.87 -17.65 16.62
N LEU A 843 -7.82 -18.25 17.17
CA LEU A 843 -6.79 -17.51 17.90
C LEU A 843 -6.11 -16.46 17.01
N ALA A 844 -5.76 -16.86 15.78
CA ALA A 844 -5.18 -15.95 14.80
C ALA A 844 -6.14 -14.80 14.46
N ALA A 845 -7.43 -15.08 14.26
CA ALA A 845 -8.45 -14.06 14.00
C ALA A 845 -8.53 -13.02 15.13
N ARG A 846 -8.53 -13.47 16.38
CA ARG A 846 -8.58 -12.60 17.57
C ARG A 846 -7.32 -11.74 17.69
N LEU A 847 -6.14 -12.33 17.48
CA LEU A 847 -4.87 -11.60 17.51
C LEU A 847 -4.76 -10.55 16.41
N VAL A 848 -5.16 -10.91 15.18
CA VAL A 848 -5.26 -10.01 14.03
C VAL A 848 -6.17 -8.83 14.34
N LYS A 849 -7.35 -9.11 14.91
CA LYS A 849 -8.32 -8.08 15.28
C LYS A 849 -7.80 -7.15 16.38
N LEU A 850 -7.22 -7.71 17.44
CA LEU A 850 -6.58 -6.97 18.53
C LEU A 850 -5.52 -6.00 17.99
N LYS A 851 -4.63 -6.49 17.10
CA LYS A 851 -3.55 -5.66 16.55
C LYS A 851 -4.03 -4.61 15.55
N ASP A 852 -5.05 -4.89 14.76
CA ASP A 852 -5.56 -3.89 13.81
C ASP A 852 -6.26 -2.73 14.53
N GLU A 853 -6.87 -2.98 15.70
CA GLU A 853 -7.61 -1.96 16.46
C GLU A 853 -6.78 -1.21 17.51
N HIS A 854 -5.68 -1.81 18.00
CA HIS A 854 -4.88 -1.28 19.10
C HIS A 854 -3.40 -1.13 18.72
N PRO A 855 -3.06 -0.07 17.96
CA PRO A 855 -1.69 0.22 17.56
C PRO A 855 -0.72 0.50 18.72
N GLU A 856 -1.26 0.83 19.89
CA GLU A 856 -0.50 1.03 21.13
C GLU A 856 0.21 -0.26 21.57
N ILE A 857 -0.30 -1.42 21.18
CA ILE A 857 0.33 -2.72 21.43
C ILE A 857 1.49 -2.90 20.46
N ALA A 858 2.69 -2.55 20.91
CA ALA A 858 3.94 -2.64 20.17
C ALA A 858 4.28 -4.08 19.74
N LEU A 859 4.12 -5.02 20.66
CA LEU A 859 4.43 -6.44 20.49
C LEU A 859 3.40 -7.25 21.27
N ALA A 860 2.90 -8.32 20.65
CA ALA A 860 2.23 -9.41 21.33
C ALA A 860 2.84 -10.71 20.80
N GLU A 861 3.49 -11.47 21.67
CA GLU A 861 4.09 -12.77 21.34
C GLU A 861 3.46 -13.86 22.22
N PHE A 862 3.03 -14.95 21.58
CA PHE A 862 2.51 -16.14 22.23
C PHE A 862 3.46 -17.29 21.95
N ASN A 863 4.30 -17.62 22.94
CA ASN A 863 5.37 -18.58 22.77
C ASN A 863 5.63 -19.38 24.05
N PRO A 864 5.34 -20.70 24.07
CA PRO A 864 4.65 -21.48 23.04
C PRO A 864 3.11 -21.43 23.18
N VAL A 865 2.44 -21.69 22.06
CA VAL A 865 1.04 -22.13 21.98
C VAL A 865 1.02 -23.63 21.74
N LEU A 866 0.44 -24.41 22.65
CA LEU A 866 0.26 -25.86 22.45
C LEU A 866 -1.08 -26.14 21.77
N ALA A 867 -1.03 -26.68 20.56
CA ALA A 867 -2.19 -27.12 19.80
C ALA A 867 -2.39 -28.63 19.94
N GLY A 868 -3.47 -29.05 20.59
CA GLY A 868 -3.87 -30.45 20.72
C GLY A 868 -5.12 -30.77 19.89
N PRO A 869 -5.63 -32.02 19.92
CA PRO A 869 -6.81 -32.42 19.16
C PRO A 869 -8.14 -31.74 19.59
N GLN A 870 -8.15 -31.06 20.73
CA GLN A 870 -9.34 -30.46 21.35
C GLN A 870 -9.16 -28.95 21.64
N GLY A 871 -8.25 -28.30 20.91
CA GLY A 871 -8.05 -26.85 20.98
C GLY A 871 -6.59 -26.45 21.16
N ALA A 872 -6.37 -25.15 21.35
CA ALA A 872 -5.06 -24.54 21.56
C ALA A 872 -4.97 -23.85 22.94
N LYS A 873 -3.82 -23.93 23.60
CA LYS A 873 -3.55 -23.31 24.90
C LYS A 873 -2.28 -22.46 24.83
N ILE A 874 -2.39 -21.20 25.26
CA ILE A 874 -1.26 -20.26 25.30
C ILE A 874 -0.55 -20.42 26.64
N LEU A 875 0.72 -20.85 26.61
CA LEU A 875 1.46 -21.15 27.83
C LEU A 875 2.23 -19.97 28.38
N ALA A 876 2.61 -19.04 27.51
CA ALA A 876 3.34 -17.84 27.87
C ALA A 876 3.04 -16.74 26.85
N THR A 877 3.02 -15.51 27.35
CA THR A 877 2.81 -14.32 26.53
C THR A 877 3.81 -13.25 26.89
N GLU A 878 4.15 -12.44 25.90
CA GLU A 878 4.88 -11.21 26.10
C GLU A 878 4.16 -10.08 25.37
N VAL A 879 3.74 -9.07 26.12
CA VAL A 879 3.02 -7.91 25.59
C VAL A 879 3.77 -6.64 25.94
N TRP A 880 4.05 -5.83 24.92
CA TRP A 880 4.65 -4.51 25.08
C TRP A 880 3.70 -3.45 24.54
N ILE A 881 3.57 -2.36 25.27
CA ILE A 881 2.79 -1.19 24.87
C ILE A 881 3.70 0.03 24.69
N GLY A 882 3.27 0.99 23.88
CA GLY A 882 3.96 2.27 23.72
C GLY A 882 3.06 3.32 23.07
N ASN A 883 3.48 4.58 23.11
CA ASN A 883 2.70 5.68 22.53
C ASN A 883 2.64 5.55 21.00
N ALA A 884 1.46 5.19 20.47
CA ALA A 884 1.24 5.03 19.05
C ALA A 884 1.41 6.35 18.29
N ALA A 885 0.99 7.50 18.83
CA ALA A 885 1.05 8.79 18.13
C ALA A 885 2.46 9.31 17.88
N GLN A 886 3.42 8.92 18.72
CA GLN A 886 4.83 9.28 18.56
C GLN A 886 5.61 8.21 17.79
N ARG A 887 5.23 6.94 17.93
CA ARG A 887 5.85 5.82 17.20
C ARG A 887 5.33 5.68 15.78
N THR A 888 4.12 6.14 15.51
CA THR A 888 3.37 5.91 14.28
C THR A 888 2.59 7.17 13.91
N ASP A 889 2.37 7.39 12.62
CA ASP A 889 1.60 8.54 12.11
C ASP A 889 0.10 8.30 12.41
N SER A 890 -0.29 8.31 13.69
CA SER A 890 -1.62 7.86 14.14
C SER A 890 -2.75 8.76 13.63
N ALA A 891 -2.49 10.04 13.41
CA ALA A 891 -3.46 10.93 12.78
C ALA A 891 -3.77 10.52 11.34
N ARG A 892 -2.82 9.92 10.61
CA ARG A 892 -3.04 9.26 9.31
C ARG A 892 -3.60 7.84 9.39
N ARG A 893 -3.68 7.24 10.58
CA ARG A 893 -4.37 5.94 10.79
C ARG A 893 -5.88 6.11 10.87
N ALA A 894 -6.35 7.26 11.39
CA ALA A 894 -7.77 7.57 11.50
C ALA A 894 -8.35 8.27 10.26
N MET A 895 -7.50 8.73 9.35
CA MET A 895 -7.89 9.21 8.02
C MET A 895 -7.25 8.32 6.97
N LEU A 896 -8.06 7.41 6.40
CA LEU A 896 -7.74 6.69 5.18
C LEU A 896 -7.64 7.69 4.02
N GLY A 897 -6.53 8.41 3.96
CA GLY A 897 -6.15 9.38 2.92
C GLY A 897 -4.80 9.06 2.34
#